data_AF-A0AAD5EM16-F1
#
_entry.id   AF-A0AAD5EM16-F1
#
_cell.length_a   1.000
_cell.length_b   1.000
_cell.length_c   1.000
_cell.angle_alpha   90.00
_cell.angle_beta   90.00
_cell.angle_gamma   90.00
#
_symmetry.space_group_name_H-M   'P 1'
#
loop_
_entity.id
_entity.type
_entity.pdbx_description
1 polymer ?
#
loop_
_entity_poly.entity_id
_entity_poly.type
_entity_poly.pdbx_seq_one_letter_code
_entity_poly.pdbx_strand_id
1 'polypeptide(L)'
;MSNSTCSYRFSSEGDRFIDYVEAARASPQSKLSTQPNLGLLEPINESDEGSPSEDQGWAGLARYVQRCNDESEPEVSYKVLLVVRHGRGVHNVVMDEVGSAEWKKHWSKLDGDGNRTWFDAELVNEGVQQAKALGILYNEGIEHKNFPIPDTLYTSPLARCLETTKLVFRDVVEGHGRTFKPVVKELLRERLTDHTCDRRRARRWIAAAYPNYELETTFAEEDLLWHADRSELSAGHIARTQNLLEDIWSQDSGLFIALVTHSYALSSILEHCRQNCRRGDQHGLNDVTLDIRIYGCQQRTCRRIFISEHSIPEIVDIFALLLNNSNKNFEMVLTEREKDERISDGEATLQNNDNTTPDEELARTKSAVSIAETFSLLHEILFISTICMAQFMTQGALGNCLNLLHVIGASFSLSNPAELSWLIAGYSLTVGTFILVSGRLGDVFGYKRLFLIGFVWFALWSMIAGLATYSNHVLFVFARVFQGIGPALVMPNGLAILGASYHPGPRKTLAFALFGACAPGGNVFAAAFAGLFVKDHEEWWSWAFYSFAIGLAAIAVFATFIIPDPPHKLSSSSMTWKEILDQLDLLGATTGITALVLFNFAWNQAPIVGWETPYVYVLLIIGVLLAPVFFYIELRVASNPLIPFDTLTSDVGFILACVAGGWASFGIWIYYTWEFFQLLRGGSPLLTAAWMSPVAVSGAIASLTTAWLLHFTHPALVMLIALVSFTVGTVLMMTAPVDQNYWYQSFFSLIIMTWGMDMSFPAATLILSNSVKREHQGIAASLVSTVVNYSISLGLGFAATVEVHVNNGGETMSDLLFGYRAAWYMAVGFAGLGLGISIIYFIRRMMKEGITGRR
;
A
#
# COMPACT_ATOMS: atom_id res chain seq x y z
N MET A 1 -27.56 -26.61 17.35
CA MET A 1 -26.73 -26.61 18.57
C MET A 1 -27.26 -25.52 19.49
N SER A 2 -27.47 -25.87 20.76
CA SER A 2 -28.05 -25.04 21.82
C SER A 2 -27.21 -23.79 22.07
N ASN A 3 -27.87 -22.69 22.49
CA ASN A 3 -27.18 -21.53 23.09
C ASN A 3 -26.26 -22.06 24.21
N SER A 4 -24.95 -22.06 23.97
CA SER A 4 -23.96 -22.40 24.99
C SER A 4 -23.78 -21.17 25.88
N THR A 5 -24.31 -21.24 27.10
CA THR A 5 -24.00 -20.30 28.17
C THR A 5 -22.54 -20.48 28.56
N CYS A 6 -21.73 -19.43 28.46
CA CYS A 6 -20.33 -19.46 28.89
C CYS A 6 -20.23 -19.13 30.38
N SER A 7 -19.39 -19.87 31.10
CA SER A 7 -19.19 -19.71 32.54
C SER A 7 -18.17 -18.62 32.85
N TYR A 8 -17.13 -18.48 32.01
CA TYR A 8 -16.04 -17.53 32.22
C TYR A 8 -15.85 -16.61 31.02
N ARG A 9 -15.47 -15.35 31.31
CA ARG A 9 -14.92 -14.44 30.30
C ARG A 9 -13.42 -14.27 30.55
N PHE A 10 -12.62 -14.59 29.54
CA PHE A 10 -11.16 -14.48 29.60
C PHE A 10 -10.66 -13.12 29.07
N SER A 11 -9.67 -12.53 29.72
CA SER A 11 -8.97 -11.33 29.24
C SER A 11 -7.46 -11.49 29.39
N SER A 12 -6.70 -10.92 28.45
CA SER A 12 -5.23 -10.85 28.54
C SER A 12 -4.77 -9.53 29.14
N GLU A 13 -3.77 -9.58 30.02
CA GLU A 13 -3.05 -8.41 30.53
C GLU A 13 -1.93 -8.04 29.53
N GLY A 14 -2.29 -7.27 28.51
CA GLY A 14 -1.47 -7.03 27.30
C GLY A 14 -0.20 -6.21 27.49
N ASP A 15 -0.01 -5.57 28.64
CA ASP A 15 1.09 -4.62 28.86
C ASP A 15 2.36 -5.27 29.44
N ARG A 16 2.32 -6.57 29.75
CA ARG A 16 3.45 -7.32 30.35
C ARG A 16 4.21 -8.18 29.33
N PHE A 17 3.54 -8.63 28.27
CA PHE A 17 4.15 -9.38 27.18
C PHE A 17 4.07 -8.56 25.90
N ILE A 18 5.00 -8.76 24.98
CA ILE A 18 4.92 -8.21 23.63
C ILE A 18 3.54 -8.50 23.01
N ASP A 19 2.98 -7.53 22.30
CA ASP A 19 1.79 -7.80 21.50
C ASP A 19 2.21 -8.68 20.31
N TYR A 20 2.04 -9.99 20.46
CA TYR A 20 2.34 -10.98 19.43
C TYR A 20 1.56 -10.71 18.12
N VAL A 21 0.43 -10.01 18.18
CA VAL A 21 -0.32 -9.57 16.99
C VAL A 21 0.35 -8.38 16.32
N GLU A 22 0.88 -7.43 17.08
CA GLU A 22 1.65 -6.32 16.55
C GLU A 22 3.01 -6.77 15.99
N ALA A 23 3.73 -7.61 16.73
CA ALA A 23 5.00 -8.19 16.31
C ALA A 23 4.84 -8.97 14.99
N ALA A 24 3.74 -9.72 14.84
CA ALA A 24 3.44 -10.42 13.60
C ALA A 24 2.96 -9.49 12.47
N ARG A 25 2.34 -8.34 12.78
CA ARG A 25 2.01 -7.30 11.79
C ARG A 25 3.25 -6.58 11.27
N ALA A 26 4.25 -6.38 12.12
CA ALA A 26 5.51 -5.73 11.76
C ALA A 26 6.33 -6.56 10.76
N SER A 27 6.20 -7.88 10.78
CA SER A 27 6.96 -8.79 9.92
C SER A 27 6.07 -9.77 9.13
N PRO A 28 5.25 -9.28 8.17
CA PRO A 28 4.22 -10.08 7.49
C PRO A 28 4.77 -11.14 6.51
N GLN A 29 6.09 -11.21 6.32
CA GLN A 29 6.78 -12.23 5.52
C GLN A 29 7.59 -13.23 6.37
N SER A 30 7.71 -13.02 7.68
CA SER A 30 8.33 -13.97 8.61
C SER A 30 7.27 -14.51 9.57
N LYS A 31 7.29 -15.81 9.86
CA LYS A 31 6.49 -16.33 10.99
C LYS A 31 7.04 -15.75 12.30
N LEU A 32 6.13 -15.52 13.24
CA LEU A 32 6.48 -15.11 14.60
C LEU A 32 7.16 -16.30 15.28
N SER A 33 8.47 -16.21 15.51
CA SER A 33 9.24 -17.24 16.23
C SER A 33 9.26 -16.98 17.73
N THR A 34 9.81 -17.92 18.50
CA THR A 34 10.08 -17.77 19.94
C THR A 34 10.81 -16.46 20.22
N GLN A 35 10.18 -15.61 21.01
CA GLN A 35 10.65 -14.24 21.25
C GLN A 35 11.70 -14.24 22.37
N PRO A 36 12.66 -13.29 22.36
CA PRO A 36 13.60 -13.16 23.46
C PRO A 36 12.86 -13.06 24.81
N ASN A 37 13.35 -13.76 25.83
CA ASN A 37 12.71 -13.82 27.15
C ASN A 37 11.26 -14.36 27.13
N LEU A 38 10.92 -15.18 26.14
CA LEU A 38 9.56 -15.63 25.81
C LEU A 38 8.56 -14.47 25.61
N GLY A 39 9.03 -13.26 25.31
CA GLY A 39 8.20 -12.09 25.07
C GLY A 39 7.86 -11.25 26.30
N LEU A 40 8.40 -11.55 27.49
CA LEU A 40 8.23 -10.73 28.69
C LEU A 40 8.94 -9.37 28.53
N LEU A 41 8.21 -8.26 28.73
CA LEU A 41 8.71 -6.89 28.66
C LEU A 41 9.35 -6.46 29.99
N GLU A 42 10.56 -5.88 29.97
CA GLU A 42 11.23 -5.30 31.17
C GLU A 42 11.30 -3.77 31.09
N PRO A 43 11.12 -3.01 32.21
CA PRO A 43 10.85 -3.43 33.58
C PRO A 43 9.40 -3.17 34.06
N ILE A 44 8.97 -3.96 35.05
CA ILE A 44 7.76 -3.75 35.85
C ILE A 44 7.99 -2.51 36.73
N ASN A 45 7.83 -1.31 36.18
CA ASN A 45 7.93 -0.05 36.93
C ASN A 45 6.57 0.26 37.59
N GLU A 46 6.39 -0.20 38.82
CA GLU A 46 5.47 0.45 39.76
C GLU A 46 6.36 1.10 40.85
N SER A 47 6.32 2.42 40.92
CA SER A 47 7.12 3.25 41.82
C SER A 47 6.78 3.03 43.29
N ASP A 48 7.75 2.64 44.12
CA ASP A 48 8.20 3.37 45.31
C ASP A 48 9.37 2.64 46.03
N GLU A 49 10.33 3.43 46.49
CA GLU A 49 11.37 3.15 47.50
C GLU A 49 12.31 1.91 47.35
N GLY A 50 13.52 2.16 46.84
CA GLY A 50 14.74 1.85 47.62
C GLY A 50 15.23 0.40 47.78
N SER A 51 14.82 -0.55 46.94
CA SER A 51 15.37 -1.92 46.96
C SER A 51 15.83 -2.38 45.56
N PRO A 52 17.13 -2.64 45.32
CA PRO A 52 17.57 -3.19 44.05
C PRO A 52 17.47 -4.72 44.03
N SER A 53 17.05 -5.25 42.87
CA SER A 53 17.38 -6.58 42.31
C SER A 53 16.42 -7.77 42.44
N GLU A 54 15.33 -7.74 43.23
CA GLU A 54 14.43 -8.91 43.31
C GLU A 54 13.22 -8.85 42.37
N ASP A 55 12.65 -7.69 42.04
CA ASP A 55 11.33 -7.60 41.35
C ASP A 55 11.35 -7.63 39.82
N GLN A 56 12.46 -8.07 39.21
CA GLN A 56 12.64 -8.05 37.75
C GLN A 56 12.51 -9.44 37.09
N GLY A 57 12.12 -9.44 35.81
CA GLY A 57 12.01 -10.66 35.00
C GLY A 57 10.92 -11.63 35.47
N TRP A 58 11.11 -12.93 35.21
CA TRP A 58 10.13 -13.98 35.45
C TRP A 58 9.80 -14.21 36.92
N ALA A 59 10.77 -14.01 37.83
CA ALA A 59 10.53 -14.10 39.26
C ALA A 59 9.62 -12.97 39.76
N GLY A 60 9.81 -11.75 39.24
CA GLY A 60 8.91 -10.61 39.49
C GLY A 60 7.50 -10.87 38.96
N LEU A 61 7.38 -11.40 37.73
CA LEU A 61 6.09 -11.79 37.16
C LEU A 61 5.38 -12.83 38.03
N ALA A 62 6.07 -13.88 38.48
CA ALA A 62 5.46 -14.92 39.32
C ALA A 62 4.84 -14.34 40.60
N ARG A 63 5.56 -13.44 41.28
CA ARG A 63 5.05 -12.74 42.47
C ARG A 63 3.91 -11.78 42.15
N TYR A 64 3.96 -11.09 41.02
CA TYR A 64 2.86 -10.24 40.55
C TYR A 64 1.58 -11.06 40.35
N VAL A 65 1.64 -12.18 39.62
CA VAL A 65 0.46 -13.02 39.34
C VAL A 65 -0.06 -13.63 40.64
N GLN A 66 0.82 -14.05 41.56
CA GLN A 66 0.42 -14.51 42.89
C GLN A 66 -0.32 -13.41 43.67
N ARG A 67 0.21 -12.19 43.71
CA ARG A 67 -0.43 -11.04 44.35
C ARG A 67 -1.80 -10.74 43.74
N CYS A 68 -1.91 -10.75 42.40
CA CYS A 68 -3.18 -10.58 41.72
C CYS A 68 -4.20 -11.65 42.15
N ASN A 69 -3.78 -12.90 42.29
CA ASN A 69 -4.65 -13.97 42.79
C ASN A 69 -5.06 -13.78 44.26
N ASP A 70 -4.14 -13.33 45.12
CA ASP A 70 -4.39 -13.10 46.54
C ASP A 70 -5.35 -11.90 46.78
N GLU A 71 -5.29 -10.89 45.92
CA GLU A 71 -6.09 -9.65 46.01
C GLU A 71 -7.43 -9.73 45.25
N SER A 72 -7.63 -10.72 44.40
CA SER A 72 -8.83 -10.86 43.56
C SER A 72 -10.02 -11.47 44.29
N GLU A 73 -11.22 -11.24 43.74
CA GLU A 73 -12.43 -11.94 44.21
C GLU A 73 -12.28 -13.47 44.02
N PRO A 74 -12.92 -14.32 44.85
CA PRO A 74 -12.74 -15.78 44.81
C PRO A 74 -13.04 -16.46 43.47
N GLU A 75 -13.77 -15.78 42.58
CA GLU A 75 -14.16 -16.30 41.26
C GLU A 75 -13.24 -15.82 40.13
N VAL A 76 -12.23 -15.00 40.45
CA VAL A 76 -11.24 -14.44 39.52
C VAL A 76 -9.87 -15.04 39.83
N SER A 77 -9.21 -15.54 38.80
CA SER A 77 -7.89 -16.15 38.87
C SER A 77 -7.07 -15.80 37.64
N TYR A 78 -5.80 -15.52 37.88
CA TYR A 78 -4.77 -15.15 36.93
C TYR A 78 -3.82 -16.33 36.74
N LYS A 79 -3.56 -16.69 35.48
CA LYS A 79 -2.66 -17.79 35.09
C LYS A 79 -1.80 -17.36 33.91
N VAL A 80 -0.57 -17.87 33.86
CA VAL A 80 0.33 -17.69 32.72
C VAL A 80 0.28 -18.93 31.85
N LEU A 81 -0.13 -18.76 30.60
CA LEU A 81 -0.14 -19.83 29.60
C LEU A 81 1.14 -19.80 28.77
N LEU A 82 1.85 -20.92 28.72
CA LEU A 82 3.01 -21.19 27.88
C LEU A 82 2.56 -22.06 26.69
N VAL A 83 2.19 -21.43 25.59
CA VAL A 83 1.62 -22.11 24.43
C VAL A 83 2.72 -22.48 23.44
N VAL A 84 2.90 -23.77 23.18
CA VAL A 84 3.91 -24.33 22.29
C VAL A 84 3.25 -24.89 21.04
N ARG A 85 3.77 -24.50 19.87
CA ARG A 85 3.38 -25.10 18.59
C ARG A 85 4.16 -26.40 18.37
N HIS A 86 3.50 -27.45 17.88
CA HIS A 86 4.15 -28.72 17.56
C HIS A 86 5.25 -28.59 16.50
N GLY A 87 6.21 -29.52 16.50
CA GLY A 87 7.29 -29.55 15.50
C GLY A 87 6.87 -29.98 14.11
N ARG A 88 7.76 -29.79 13.14
CA ARG A 88 7.50 -30.16 11.74
C ARG A 88 7.06 -31.63 11.63
N GLY A 89 5.85 -31.84 11.15
CA GLY A 89 5.28 -33.16 10.89
C GLY A 89 5.39 -33.58 9.43
N VAL A 90 5.15 -34.86 9.16
CA VAL A 90 5.14 -35.41 7.78
C VAL A 90 4.19 -34.62 6.87
N HIS A 91 3.02 -34.23 7.36
CA HIS A 91 2.04 -33.44 6.60
C HIS A 91 2.58 -32.08 6.15
N ASN A 92 3.43 -31.42 6.96
CA ASN A 92 4.04 -30.14 6.59
C ASN A 92 5.03 -30.32 5.43
N VAL A 93 5.84 -31.39 5.47
CA VAL A 93 6.80 -31.71 4.40
C VAL A 93 6.08 -32.01 3.10
N VAL A 94 5.03 -32.84 3.15
CA VAL A 94 4.28 -33.19 1.94
C VAL A 94 3.53 -31.97 1.40
N MET A 95 2.96 -31.13 2.25
CA MET A 95 2.33 -29.86 1.83
C MET A 95 3.33 -28.92 1.14
N ASP A 96 4.58 -28.85 1.61
CA ASP A 96 5.65 -28.08 0.96
C ASP A 96 6.06 -28.65 -0.40
N GLU A 97 6.11 -29.98 -0.54
CA GLU A 97 6.49 -30.66 -1.78
C GLU A 97 5.42 -30.54 -2.87
N VAL A 98 4.15 -30.77 -2.52
CA VAL A 98 3.05 -30.79 -3.50
C VAL A 98 2.42 -29.41 -3.70
N GLY A 99 2.69 -28.47 -2.78
CA GLY A 99 2.07 -27.16 -2.74
C GLY A 99 0.71 -27.17 -2.03
N SER A 100 0.40 -26.06 -1.36
CA SER A 100 -0.83 -25.88 -0.56
C SER A 100 -2.13 -26.16 -1.32
N ALA A 101 -2.18 -25.85 -2.62
CA ALA A 101 -3.38 -26.04 -3.45
C ALA A 101 -3.68 -27.52 -3.70
N GLU A 102 -2.68 -28.29 -4.16
CA GLU A 102 -2.79 -29.73 -4.38
C GLU A 102 -2.99 -30.49 -3.07
N TRP A 103 -2.36 -30.02 -1.99
CA TRP A 103 -2.57 -30.57 -0.65
C TRP A 103 -4.04 -30.57 -0.26
N LYS A 104 -4.69 -29.40 -0.28
CA LYS A 104 -6.10 -29.26 0.12
C LYS A 104 -7.06 -30.00 -0.82
N LYS A 105 -6.76 -30.01 -2.12
CA LYS A 105 -7.65 -30.62 -3.12
C LYS A 105 -7.64 -32.14 -3.05
N HIS A 106 -6.47 -32.75 -2.86
CA HIS A 106 -6.29 -34.19 -3.04
C HIS A 106 -5.55 -34.86 -1.87
N TRP A 107 -4.30 -34.46 -1.61
CA TRP A 107 -3.42 -35.24 -0.73
C TRP A 107 -3.88 -35.27 0.72
N SER A 108 -4.40 -34.16 1.24
CA SER A 108 -4.92 -34.05 2.60
C SER A 108 -6.10 -34.99 2.90
N LYS A 109 -6.80 -35.47 1.87
CA LYS A 109 -7.96 -36.39 1.98
C LYS A 109 -7.55 -37.86 2.01
N LEU A 110 -6.28 -38.16 1.76
CA LEU A 110 -5.70 -39.50 1.81
C LEU A 110 -4.99 -39.70 3.15
N ASP A 111 -4.76 -40.94 3.58
CA ASP A 111 -3.96 -41.22 4.78
C ASP A 111 -2.44 -41.14 4.51
N GLY A 112 -2.03 -41.14 3.24
CA GLY A 112 -0.63 -41.17 2.82
C GLY A 112 -0.42 -41.39 1.32
N ASP A 113 0.84 -41.44 0.88
CA ASP A 113 1.26 -41.70 -0.52
C ASP A 113 1.79 -43.14 -0.75
N GLY A 114 1.66 -44.01 0.26
CA GLY A 114 2.20 -45.38 0.25
C GLY A 114 3.64 -45.50 0.77
N ASN A 115 4.43 -44.43 0.73
CA ASN A 115 5.77 -44.36 1.35
C ASN A 115 5.73 -43.66 2.71
N ARG A 116 4.86 -42.67 2.85
CA ARG A 116 4.69 -41.81 4.02
C ARG A 116 3.22 -41.77 4.40
N THR A 117 2.94 -41.59 5.68
CA THR A 117 1.59 -41.37 6.20
C THR A 117 1.50 -40.02 6.89
N TRP A 118 0.42 -39.30 6.63
CA TRP A 118 0.08 -38.06 7.33
C TRP A 118 -1.26 -38.13 8.05
N PHE A 119 -1.94 -39.29 8.03
CA PHE A 119 -2.93 -39.62 9.04
C PHE A 119 -2.28 -39.53 10.43
N ASP A 120 -2.84 -38.67 11.29
CA ASP A 120 -2.26 -38.33 12.60
C ASP A 120 -0.73 -38.17 12.54
N ALA A 121 -0.29 -37.26 11.67
CA ALA A 121 1.11 -37.17 11.23
C ALA A 121 2.11 -37.12 12.39
N GLU A 122 3.16 -37.94 12.27
CA GLU A 122 4.31 -37.95 13.18
C GLU A 122 5.30 -36.84 12.84
N LEU A 123 6.21 -36.53 13.77
CA LEU A 123 7.31 -35.59 13.54
C LEU A 123 8.32 -36.16 12.54
N VAL A 124 8.82 -35.32 11.63
CA VAL A 124 10.02 -35.65 10.87
C VAL A 124 11.27 -35.38 11.72
N ASN A 125 12.44 -35.88 11.29
CA ASN A 125 13.70 -35.70 12.03
C ASN A 125 14.00 -34.22 12.35
N GLU A 126 13.72 -33.32 11.41
CA GLU A 126 13.83 -31.87 11.62
C GLU A 126 12.90 -31.39 12.74
N GLY A 127 11.65 -31.85 12.78
CA GLY A 127 10.70 -31.52 13.83
C GLY A 127 11.11 -32.03 15.21
N VAL A 128 11.75 -33.22 15.27
CA VAL A 128 12.34 -33.76 16.49
C VAL A 128 13.50 -32.89 16.98
N GLN A 129 14.38 -32.44 16.07
CA GLN A 129 15.48 -31.54 16.41
C GLN A 129 14.98 -30.19 16.91
N GLN A 130 13.97 -29.61 16.25
CA GLN A 130 13.34 -28.35 16.68
C GLN A 130 12.75 -28.48 18.10
N ALA A 131 12.03 -29.56 18.40
CA ALA A 131 11.44 -29.77 19.71
C ALA A 131 12.50 -29.93 20.81
N LYS A 132 13.59 -30.67 20.54
CA LYS A 132 14.72 -30.80 21.47
C LYS A 132 15.45 -29.48 21.70
N ALA A 133 15.67 -28.70 20.63
CA ALA A 133 16.29 -27.39 20.72
C ALA A 133 15.48 -26.45 21.62
N LEU A 134 14.14 -26.47 21.49
CA LEU A 134 13.28 -25.70 22.38
C LEU A 134 13.38 -26.15 23.84
N GLY A 135 13.43 -27.47 24.11
CA GLY A 135 13.62 -27.99 25.47
C GLY A 135 14.95 -27.56 26.10
N ILE A 136 16.03 -27.54 25.31
CA ILE A 136 17.34 -27.03 25.75
C ILE A 136 17.26 -25.54 26.08
N LEU A 137 16.69 -24.74 25.18
CA LEU A 137 16.50 -23.29 25.39
C LEU A 137 15.67 -23.02 26.66
N TYR A 138 14.64 -23.81 26.91
CA TYR A 138 13.81 -23.66 28.10
C TYR A 138 14.59 -23.96 29.39
N ASN A 139 15.38 -25.04 29.41
CA ASN A 139 16.25 -25.36 30.55
C ASN A 139 17.32 -24.29 30.80
N GLU A 140 17.99 -23.80 29.75
CA GLU A 140 18.92 -22.67 29.86
C GLU A 140 18.21 -21.41 30.38
N GLY A 141 16.96 -21.19 29.99
CA GLY A 141 16.12 -20.10 30.49
C GLY A 141 15.76 -20.25 31.96
N ILE A 142 15.55 -21.47 32.47
CA ILE A 142 15.36 -21.71 33.91
C ILE A 142 16.65 -21.35 34.67
N GLU A 143 17.81 -21.82 34.20
CA GLU A 143 19.10 -21.61 34.88
C GLU A 143 19.58 -20.16 34.86
N HIS A 144 19.37 -19.45 33.73
CA HIS A 144 19.97 -18.12 33.51
C HIS A 144 18.99 -16.96 33.55
N LYS A 145 17.68 -17.23 33.39
CA LYS A 145 16.64 -16.18 33.30
C LYS A 145 15.45 -16.42 34.24
N ASN A 146 15.56 -17.40 35.14
CA ASN A 146 14.51 -17.78 36.08
C ASN A 146 13.16 -18.10 35.40
N PHE A 147 13.17 -18.74 34.22
CA PHE A 147 11.93 -19.20 33.62
C PHE A 147 11.17 -20.10 34.61
N PRO A 148 9.84 -19.98 34.69
CA PRO A 148 9.04 -20.81 35.58
C PRO A 148 9.02 -22.25 35.08
N ILE A 149 9.04 -23.21 35.99
CA ILE A 149 8.75 -24.60 35.64
C ILE A 149 7.22 -24.72 35.56
N PRO A 150 6.64 -25.19 34.44
CA PRO A 150 5.19 -25.35 34.34
C PRO A 150 4.65 -26.24 35.47
N ASP A 151 3.55 -25.81 36.09
CA ASP A 151 2.82 -26.56 37.11
C ASP A 151 2.03 -27.71 36.50
N THR A 152 1.41 -27.44 35.35
CA THR A 152 0.64 -28.42 34.60
C THR A 152 1.01 -28.38 33.11
N LEU A 153 1.07 -29.55 32.49
CA LEU A 153 1.31 -29.72 31.06
C LEU A 153 0.05 -30.28 30.39
N TYR A 154 -0.54 -29.54 29.47
CA TYR A 154 -1.61 -30.03 28.59
C TYR A 154 -1.13 -30.18 27.15
N THR A 155 -1.62 -31.21 26.47
CA THR A 155 -1.25 -31.49 25.08
C THR A 155 -2.46 -31.88 24.24
N SER A 156 -2.42 -31.50 22.96
CA SER A 156 -3.28 -32.07 21.95
C SER A 156 -3.09 -33.59 21.85
N PRO A 157 -4.12 -34.36 21.45
CA PRO A 157 -4.04 -35.82 21.29
C PRO A 157 -3.37 -36.27 20.00
N LEU A 158 -3.04 -35.34 19.10
CA LEU A 158 -2.39 -35.66 17.82
C LEU A 158 -0.91 -36.02 18.05
N ALA A 159 -0.42 -37.05 17.37
CA ALA A 159 0.88 -37.68 17.59
C ALA A 159 2.05 -36.68 17.61
N ARG A 160 2.06 -35.72 16.69
CA ARG A 160 3.03 -34.63 16.65
C ARG A 160 3.08 -33.78 17.92
N CYS A 161 1.94 -33.48 18.55
CA CYS A 161 1.89 -32.73 19.81
C CYS A 161 2.30 -33.60 20.99
N LEU A 162 1.89 -34.86 21.00
CA LEU A 162 2.30 -35.82 22.04
C LEU A 162 3.82 -35.95 22.08
N GLU A 163 4.45 -36.18 20.93
CA GLU A 163 5.91 -36.28 20.85
C GLU A 163 6.62 -34.94 21.12
N THR A 164 6.08 -33.82 20.63
CA THR A 164 6.65 -32.49 20.94
C THR A 164 6.63 -32.23 22.45
N THR A 165 5.54 -32.54 23.15
CA THR A 165 5.42 -32.37 24.61
C THR A 165 6.50 -33.16 25.36
N LYS A 166 6.73 -34.40 24.95
CA LYS A 166 7.77 -35.27 25.51
C LYS A 166 9.16 -34.70 25.30
N LEU A 167 9.46 -34.25 24.08
CA LEU A 167 10.78 -33.76 23.69
C LEU A 167 11.10 -32.40 24.30
N VAL A 168 10.10 -31.54 24.52
CA VAL A 168 10.30 -30.21 25.11
C VAL A 168 10.35 -30.28 26.64
N PHE A 169 9.40 -30.97 27.29
CA PHE A 169 9.15 -30.79 28.73
C PHE A 169 9.55 -31.96 29.64
N ARG A 170 9.88 -33.15 29.13
CA ARG A 170 10.25 -34.28 29.99
C ARG A 170 11.45 -33.95 30.86
N ASP A 171 12.56 -33.59 30.22
CA ASP A 171 13.81 -33.31 30.91
C ASP A 171 13.70 -32.02 31.74
N VAL A 172 12.88 -31.05 31.29
CA VAL A 172 12.58 -29.82 32.04
C VAL A 172 11.91 -30.14 33.38
N VAL A 173 10.89 -31.01 33.39
CA VAL A 173 10.10 -31.29 34.60
C VAL A 173 10.80 -32.31 35.50
N GLU A 174 11.33 -33.40 34.93
CA GLU A 174 12.04 -34.44 35.69
C GLU A 174 13.37 -33.93 36.26
N GLY A 175 14.09 -33.09 35.50
CA GLY A 175 15.34 -32.47 35.95
C GLY A 175 15.18 -31.57 37.19
N HIS A 176 13.95 -31.12 37.46
CA HIS A 176 13.61 -30.28 38.60
C HIS A 176 12.73 -30.99 39.64
N GLY A 177 12.79 -32.33 39.68
CA GLY A 177 12.17 -33.13 40.75
C GLY A 177 10.65 -33.27 40.69
N ARG A 178 10.01 -32.88 39.58
CA ARG A 178 8.58 -33.10 39.31
C ARG A 178 8.40 -34.32 38.40
N THR A 179 7.28 -35.02 38.53
CA THR A 179 6.98 -36.17 37.68
C THR A 179 6.46 -35.69 36.32
N PHE A 180 7.05 -36.14 35.21
CA PHE A 180 6.52 -35.85 33.87
C PHE A 180 5.22 -36.62 33.62
N LYS A 181 4.10 -35.93 33.83
CA LYS A 181 2.74 -36.48 33.71
C LYS A 181 1.79 -35.51 32.97
N PRO A 182 1.98 -35.31 31.66
CA PRO A 182 1.13 -34.41 30.87
C PRO A 182 -0.29 -34.95 30.72
N VAL A 183 -1.26 -34.06 30.61
CA VAL A 183 -2.69 -34.39 30.44
C VAL A 183 -3.11 -34.12 28.99
N VAL A 184 -3.69 -35.12 28.34
CA VAL A 184 -4.22 -35.03 26.97
C VAL A 184 -5.65 -34.49 27.03
N LYS A 185 -5.88 -33.35 26.38
CA LYS A 185 -7.20 -32.70 26.28
C LYS A 185 -7.78 -32.90 24.90
N GLU A 186 -8.96 -33.53 24.78
CA GLU A 186 -9.59 -33.81 23.49
C GLU A 186 -9.99 -32.54 22.76
N LEU A 187 -10.26 -31.45 23.47
CA LEU A 187 -10.65 -30.17 22.85
C LEU A 187 -9.46 -29.29 22.48
N LEU A 188 -8.22 -29.63 22.87
CA LEU A 188 -6.98 -28.92 22.47
C LEU A 188 -6.51 -29.36 21.07
N ARG A 189 -7.46 -29.51 20.12
CA ARG A 189 -7.19 -29.85 18.71
C ARG A 189 -6.99 -28.60 17.90
N GLU A 190 -6.36 -28.79 16.73
CA GLU A 190 -6.47 -27.83 15.64
C GLU A 190 -7.94 -27.65 15.21
N ARG A 191 -8.22 -26.64 14.39
CA ARG A 191 -9.50 -26.59 13.66
C ARG A 191 -9.68 -27.90 12.87
N LEU A 192 -10.78 -28.61 13.10
CA LEU A 192 -11.00 -29.92 12.46
C LEU A 192 -11.48 -29.72 11.02
N THR A 193 -10.67 -30.03 10.01
CA THR A 193 -11.12 -30.02 8.60
C THR A 193 -11.41 -31.45 8.12
N ASP A 194 -11.80 -31.59 6.85
CA ASP A 194 -11.93 -32.89 6.18
C ASP A 194 -10.56 -33.55 5.87
N HIS A 195 -9.46 -33.01 6.42
CA HIS A 195 -8.12 -33.55 6.23
C HIS A 195 -7.83 -34.68 7.23
N THR A 196 -7.23 -35.77 6.76
CA THR A 196 -6.88 -36.95 7.59
C THR A 196 -5.84 -36.66 8.66
N CYS A 197 -5.04 -35.59 8.51
CA CYS A 197 -4.05 -35.15 9.49
C CYS A 197 -4.64 -34.54 10.77
N ASP A 198 -5.94 -34.22 10.76
CA ASP A 198 -6.67 -33.68 11.91
C ASP A 198 -7.37 -34.79 12.72
N ARG A 199 -7.48 -35.99 12.13
CA ARG A 199 -8.01 -37.19 12.77
C ARG A 199 -6.95 -37.77 13.71
N ARG A 200 -7.30 -38.04 14.98
CA ARG A 200 -6.39 -38.77 15.89
C ARG A 200 -6.54 -40.28 15.76
N ARG A 201 -5.50 -40.96 16.25
CA ARG A 201 -5.55 -42.37 16.62
C ARG A 201 -6.44 -42.64 17.84
N ALA A 202 -6.83 -43.90 18.01
CA ALA A 202 -7.71 -44.35 19.07
C ALA A 202 -7.08 -44.15 20.47
N ARG A 203 -7.93 -44.02 21.51
CA ARG A 203 -7.52 -43.87 22.91
C ARG A 203 -6.51 -44.92 23.34
N ARG A 204 -6.74 -46.20 23.00
CA ARG A 204 -5.81 -47.30 23.32
C ARG A 204 -4.42 -47.12 22.71
N TRP A 205 -4.33 -46.50 21.53
CA TRP A 205 -3.04 -46.24 20.88
C TRP A 205 -2.27 -45.17 21.66
N ILE A 206 -2.93 -44.07 22.04
CA ILE A 206 -2.30 -43.00 22.82
C ILE A 206 -1.83 -43.55 24.18
N ALA A 207 -2.69 -44.30 24.88
CA ALA A 207 -2.34 -44.91 26.16
C ALA A 207 -1.16 -45.89 26.08
N ALA A 208 -1.05 -46.65 24.98
CA ALA A 208 0.05 -47.59 24.77
C ALA A 208 1.35 -46.90 24.35
N ALA A 209 1.29 -45.91 23.46
CA ALA A 209 2.45 -45.18 22.96
C ALA A 209 3.02 -44.19 23.98
N TYR A 210 2.16 -43.62 24.84
CA TYR A 210 2.48 -42.58 25.81
C TYR A 210 1.94 -42.94 27.20
N PRO A 211 2.49 -43.98 27.87
CA PRO A 211 1.94 -44.51 29.13
C PRO A 211 2.02 -43.54 30.32
N ASN A 212 2.89 -42.54 30.26
CA ASN A 212 3.02 -41.51 31.29
C ASN A 212 2.01 -40.36 31.11
N TYR A 213 1.22 -40.36 30.04
CA TYR A 213 0.26 -39.31 29.73
C TYR A 213 -1.09 -39.68 30.32
N GLU A 214 -1.71 -38.72 30.99
CA GLU A 214 -3.05 -38.87 31.54
C GLU A 214 -4.07 -38.46 30.49
N LEU A 215 -5.04 -39.32 30.19
CA LEU A 215 -6.14 -39.02 29.28
C LEU A 215 -7.30 -38.48 30.11
N GLU A 216 -7.89 -37.36 29.70
CA GLU A 216 -9.07 -36.83 30.38
C GLU A 216 -10.21 -37.87 30.47
N THR A 217 -11.06 -37.71 31.49
CA THR A 217 -12.08 -38.70 31.86
C THR A 217 -13.09 -38.97 30.74
N THR A 218 -13.42 -37.95 29.94
CA THR A 218 -14.40 -38.02 28.84
C THR A 218 -13.79 -38.43 27.50
N PHE A 219 -12.51 -38.81 27.46
CA PHE A 219 -11.81 -39.09 26.21
C PHE A 219 -12.31 -40.38 25.54
N ALA A 220 -12.96 -40.26 24.39
CA ALA A 220 -13.57 -41.37 23.66
C ALA A 220 -12.54 -42.30 22.99
N GLU A 221 -12.89 -43.59 22.83
CA GLU A 221 -12.01 -44.57 22.18
C GLU A 221 -11.68 -44.15 20.75
N GLU A 222 -12.69 -43.93 19.91
CA GLU A 222 -12.54 -43.45 18.54
C GLU A 222 -12.61 -41.92 18.46
N ASP A 223 -12.15 -41.35 17.34
CA ASP A 223 -12.28 -39.91 17.07
C ASP A 223 -13.73 -39.59 16.68
N LEU A 224 -14.49 -39.00 17.60
CA LEU A 224 -15.89 -38.61 17.41
C LEU A 224 -16.05 -37.18 16.87
N LEU A 225 -14.98 -36.38 16.87
CA LEU A 225 -15.03 -34.97 16.49
C LEU A 225 -14.68 -34.77 15.01
N TRP A 226 -13.78 -35.58 14.46
CA TRP A 226 -13.39 -35.50 13.06
C TRP A 226 -14.38 -36.21 12.13
N HIS A 227 -14.67 -35.60 10.99
CA HIS A 227 -15.56 -36.14 9.97
C HIS A 227 -14.96 -35.95 8.57
N ALA A 228 -14.99 -37.01 7.75
CA ALA A 228 -14.40 -36.99 6.41
C ALA A 228 -15.17 -36.14 5.38
N ASP A 229 -16.43 -35.81 5.68
CA ASP A 229 -17.37 -35.13 4.77
C ASP A 229 -17.59 -33.65 5.11
N ARG A 230 -17.07 -33.17 6.26
CA ARG A 230 -17.29 -31.79 6.71
C ARG A 230 -16.12 -31.22 7.50
N SER A 231 -15.89 -29.93 7.31
CA SER A 231 -14.97 -29.14 8.12
C SER A 231 -15.71 -28.36 9.21
N GLU A 232 -15.13 -28.27 10.40
CA GLU A 232 -15.60 -27.45 11.51
C GLU A 232 -15.64 -25.97 11.12
N LEU A 233 -16.73 -25.29 11.43
CA LEU A 233 -16.86 -23.85 11.23
C LEU A 233 -15.98 -23.08 12.21
N SER A 234 -15.59 -21.87 11.82
CA SER A 234 -14.80 -20.95 12.65
C SER A 234 -15.40 -20.76 14.05
N ALA A 235 -16.71 -20.52 14.12
CA ALA A 235 -17.44 -20.35 15.37
C ALA A 235 -17.46 -21.62 16.24
N GLY A 236 -17.55 -22.80 15.60
CA GLY A 236 -17.47 -24.08 16.29
C GLY A 236 -16.12 -24.30 16.97
N HIS A 237 -15.03 -23.96 16.26
CA HIS A 237 -13.68 -24.03 16.82
C HIS A 237 -13.51 -23.06 18.00
N ILE A 238 -13.99 -21.81 17.88
CA ILE A 238 -13.97 -20.82 18.95
C ILE A 238 -14.73 -21.33 20.18
N ALA A 239 -15.97 -21.80 20.01
CA ALA A 239 -16.77 -22.35 21.10
C ALA A 239 -16.10 -23.57 21.77
N ARG A 240 -15.43 -24.43 20.98
CA ARG A 240 -14.66 -25.55 21.51
C ARG A 240 -13.43 -25.11 22.29
N THR A 241 -12.72 -24.08 21.83
CA THR A 241 -11.61 -23.48 22.57
C THR A 241 -12.09 -22.81 23.87
N GLN A 242 -13.24 -22.15 23.87
CA GLN A 242 -13.85 -21.60 25.09
C GLN A 242 -14.09 -22.71 26.12
N ASN A 243 -14.75 -23.81 25.73
CA ASN A 243 -15.02 -24.93 26.63
C ASN A 243 -13.72 -25.55 27.19
N LEU A 244 -12.67 -25.62 26.38
CA LEU A 244 -11.35 -26.08 26.83
C LEU A 244 -10.76 -25.14 27.90
N LEU A 245 -10.81 -23.83 27.70
CA LEU A 245 -10.28 -22.87 28.67
C LEU A 245 -11.10 -22.88 29.97
N GLU A 246 -12.43 -23.00 29.88
CA GLU A 246 -13.29 -23.14 31.07
C GLU A 246 -13.00 -24.41 31.87
N ASP A 247 -12.77 -25.52 31.18
CA ASP A 247 -12.39 -26.79 31.78
C ASP A 247 -11.00 -26.71 32.47
N ILE A 248 -10.02 -26.05 31.85
CA ILE A 248 -8.70 -25.80 32.48
C ILE A 248 -8.85 -24.88 33.70
N TRP A 249 -9.57 -23.77 33.60
CA TRP A 249 -9.72 -22.81 34.70
C TRP A 249 -10.51 -23.37 35.89
N SER A 250 -11.46 -24.27 35.63
CA SER A 250 -12.28 -24.88 36.69
C SER A 250 -11.59 -26.02 37.43
N GLN A 251 -10.61 -26.68 36.81
CA GLN A 251 -9.97 -27.89 37.37
C GLN A 251 -8.52 -27.68 37.80
N ASP A 252 -7.81 -26.74 37.17
CA ASP A 252 -6.39 -26.51 37.42
C ASP A 252 -6.19 -25.34 38.37
N SER A 253 -5.41 -25.53 39.43
CA SER A 253 -5.00 -24.46 40.36
C SER A 253 -3.59 -23.93 40.08
N GLY A 254 -2.87 -24.51 39.12
CA GLY A 254 -1.52 -24.11 38.73
C GLY A 254 -1.45 -22.68 38.22
N LEU A 255 -0.30 -22.04 38.48
CA LEU A 255 -0.03 -20.65 38.10
C LEU A 255 0.53 -20.57 36.69
N PHE A 256 1.46 -21.48 36.35
CA PHE A 256 2.10 -21.58 35.05
C PHE A 256 1.66 -22.86 34.33
N ILE A 257 0.91 -22.73 33.23
CA ILE A 257 0.34 -23.85 32.50
C ILE A 257 0.94 -23.90 31.10
N ALA A 258 1.52 -25.04 30.69
CA ALA A 258 1.99 -25.22 29.33
C ALA A 258 0.97 -25.94 28.46
N LEU A 259 0.73 -25.44 27.25
CA LEU A 259 -0.21 -26.00 26.26
C LEU A 259 0.53 -26.34 24.97
N VAL A 260 0.65 -27.62 24.60
CA VAL A 260 1.24 -28.02 23.30
C VAL A 260 0.15 -28.25 22.28
N THR A 261 0.11 -27.42 21.24
CA THR A 261 -1.01 -27.31 20.31
C THR A 261 -0.60 -26.89 18.89
N HIS A 262 -1.58 -26.40 18.11
CA HIS A 262 -1.49 -26.10 16.69
C HIS A 262 -1.74 -24.60 16.43
N SER A 263 -1.60 -24.20 15.17
CA SER A 263 -1.57 -22.80 14.75
C SER A 263 -2.93 -22.10 14.90
N TYR A 264 -4.03 -22.73 14.48
CA TYR A 264 -5.35 -22.10 14.65
C TYR A 264 -5.85 -22.21 16.08
N ALA A 265 -5.47 -23.24 16.84
CA ALA A 265 -5.79 -23.34 18.26
C ALA A 265 -5.17 -22.18 19.07
N LEU A 266 -3.88 -21.88 18.86
CA LEU A 266 -3.23 -20.70 19.44
C LEU A 266 -3.91 -19.39 19.01
N SER A 267 -4.27 -19.29 17.73
CA SER A 267 -5.00 -18.13 17.21
C SER A 267 -6.36 -17.93 17.91
N SER A 268 -7.07 -19.02 18.19
CA SER A 268 -8.36 -19.03 18.88
C SER A 268 -8.23 -18.61 20.34
N ILE A 269 -7.19 -19.07 21.04
CA ILE A 269 -6.89 -18.65 22.42
C ILE A 269 -6.65 -17.13 22.49
N LEU A 270 -5.84 -16.59 21.58
CA LEU A 270 -5.58 -15.14 21.50
C LEU A 270 -6.84 -14.30 21.19
N GLU A 271 -7.80 -14.86 20.45
CA GLU A 271 -9.04 -14.17 20.10
C GLU A 271 -9.97 -13.99 21.30
N HIS A 272 -10.11 -15.00 22.16
CA HIS A 272 -10.93 -14.92 23.37
C HIS A 272 -10.47 -13.78 24.29
N CYS A 273 -9.17 -13.51 24.32
CA CYS A 273 -8.56 -12.49 25.15
C CYS A 273 -8.93 -11.05 24.74
N ARG A 274 -9.45 -10.83 23.53
CA ARG A 274 -9.72 -9.49 22.95
C ARG A 274 -11.19 -9.08 22.91
N GLN A 275 -12.14 -9.96 23.24
CA GLN A 275 -13.57 -9.66 23.09
C GLN A 275 -14.12 -8.81 24.27
N ASN A 276 -14.54 -7.58 23.97
CA ASN A 276 -15.27 -6.69 24.88
C ASN A 276 -16.80 -6.92 24.79
N CYS A 277 -17.36 -7.80 25.63
CA CYS A 277 -18.81 -8.07 25.68
C CYS A 277 -19.57 -7.12 26.63
N ARG A 278 -20.63 -6.46 26.13
CA ARG A 278 -21.53 -5.55 26.90
C ARG A 278 -22.52 -6.31 27.79
N ARG A 279 -22.89 -5.68 28.91
CA ARG A 279 -23.90 -6.11 29.90
C ARG A 279 -25.31 -5.94 29.33
N GLY A 280 -26.13 -6.99 29.35
CA GLY A 280 -27.56 -6.89 29.05
C GLY A 280 -28.34 -6.54 30.31
N ASP A 281 -28.81 -5.29 30.43
CA ASP A 281 -29.83 -4.92 31.41
C ASP A 281 -31.18 -4.78 30.72
N GLN A 282 -32.20 -5.32 31.39
CA GLN A 282 -33.60 -5.34 30.97
C GLN A 282 -34.28 -3.98 31.18
N HIS A 283 -35.22 -3.69 30.28
CA HIS A 283 -36.31 -2.70 30.32
C HIS A 283 -36.01 -1.22 30.01
N GLY A 284 -36.60 -0.76 28.89
CA GLY A 284 -36.90 0.64 28.62
C GLY A 284 -36.90 0.97 27.13
N LEU A 285 -38.02 0.72 26.45
CA LEU A 285 -38.28 1.19 25.08
C LEU A 285 -38.09 2.71 24.99
N ASN A 286 -37.09 3.13 24.21
CA ASN A 286 -37.11 4.33 23.38
C ASN A 286 -36.04 4.14 22.28
N ASP A 287 -36.45 4.31 21.03
CA ASP A 287 -35.62 4.23 19.82
C ASP A 287 -34.33 5.04 19.97
N VAL A 288 -33.21 4.32 20.15
CA VAL A 288 -31.86 4.76 19.80
C VAL A 288 -31.21 3.57 19.12
N THR A 289 -31.19 3.60 17.78
CA THR A 289 -30.44 2.66 16.94
C THR A 289 -28.95 2.91 17.21
N LEU A 290 -28.40 2.20 18.20
CA LEU A 290 -27.05 2.42 18.70
C LEU A 290 -26.05 1.68 17.80
N ASP A 291 -25.46 2.46 16.90
CA ASP A 291 -24.35 2.18 16.00
C ASP A 291 -23.11 1.74 16.82
N ILE A 292 -22.98 0.43 17.09
CA ILE A 292 -21.78 -0.14 17.70
C ILE A 292 -20.82 -0.55 16.59
N ARG A 293 -20.10 0.46 16.08
CA ARG A 293 -18.86 0.26 15.30
C ARG A 293 -17.81 -0.35 16.21
N ILE A 294 -17.68 -1.67 16.16
CA ILE A 294 -16.60 -2.40 16.83
C ILE A 294 -15.29 -2.06 16.11
N TYR A 295 -14.36 -1.49 16.87
CA TYR A 295 -12.98 -1.27 16.49
C TYR A 295 -12.35 -2.57 15.98
N GLY A 296 -12.18 -2.67 14.65
CA GLY A 296 -10.90 -2.92 14.00
C GLY A 296 -10.04 -4.15 14.35
N CYS A 297 -10.53 -5.16 15.07
CA CYS A 297 -9.80 -6.43 15.25
C CYS A 297 -10.62 -7.57 14.64
N GLN A 298 -10.59 -7.66 13.30
CA GLN A 298 -11.17 -8.81 12.60
C GLN A 298 -10.39 -10.08 12.96
N GLN A 299 -11.12 -11.14 13.31
CA GLN A 299 -10.80 -12.58 13.28
C GLN A 299 -9.72 -13.08 12.29
N ARG A 300 -9.41 -12.31 11.24
CA ARG A 300 -8.44 -12.64 10.20
C ARG A 300 -7.00 -12.34 10.57
N THR A 301 -6.75 -11.42 11.52
CA THR A 301 -5.37 -11.07 11.87
C THR A 301 -4.71 -12.17 12.68
N CYS A 302 -5.35 -12.72 13.72
CA CYS A 302 -4.82 -13.91 14.43
C CYS A 302 -4.60 -15.09 13.49
N ARG A 303 -5.51 -15.32 12.54
CA ARG A 303 -5.34 -16.34 11.48
C ARG A 303 -4.04 -16.15 10.70
N ARG A 304 -3.73 -14.96 10.16
CA ARG A 304 -2.52 -14.79 9.33
C ARG A 304 -1.19 -14.94 10.07
N ILE A 305 -1.17 -14.86 11.41
CA ILE A 305 0.07 -14.90 12.21
C ILE A 305 0.74 -16.28 12.16
N PHE A 306 -0.04 -17.37 12.09
CA PHE A 306 0.48 -18.74 12.27
C PHE A 306 0.33 -19.66 11.03
N ILE A 307 -0.36 -19.21 9.97
CA ILE A 307 -0.84 -20.06 8.84
C ILE A 307 0.18 -20.31 7.70
N SER A 308 1.31 -19.61 7.60
CA SER A 308 2.23 -19.77 6.44
C SER A 308 3.15 -21.00 6.56
N GLU A 309 2.65 -22.22 6.38
CA GLU A 309 3.45 -23.46 6.28
C GLU A 309 4.26 -23.56 4.99
N HIS A 310 4.98 -22.51 4.62
CA HIS A 310 5.96 -22.57 3.53
C HIS A 310 7.32 -22.07 4.03
N SER A 311 8.30 -22.99 3.92
CA SER A 311 9.75 -22.76 3.81
C SER A 311 10.42 -21.83 4.84
N ILE A 312 10.56 -22.29 6.10
CA ILE A 312 11.45 -21.70 7.13
C ILE A 312 12.07 -22.82 8.01
N PRO A 313 13.33 -22.70 8.51
CA PRO A 313 14.02 -23.71 9.33
C PRO A 313 13.46 -24.02 10.74
N GLU A 314 12.55 -23.23 11.33
CA GLU A 314 12.02 -23.45 12.70
C GLU A 314 10.48 -23.42 12.71
N ILE A 315 9.83 -24.52 13.12
CA ILE A 315 8.36 -24.69 13.19
C ILE A 315 7.85 -24.83 14.64
N VAL A 316 8.73 -25.18 15.58
CA VAL A 316 8.43 -25.25 17.03
C VAL A 316 8.70 -23.89 17.65
N ASP A 317 7.68 -23.29 18.25
CA ASP A 317 7.78 -22.00 18.94
C ASP A 317 6.99 -21.99 20.24
N ILE A 318 7.42 -21.18 21.20
CA ILE A 318 6.76 -20.98 22.50
C ILE A 318 6.33 -19.51 22.69
N PHE A 319 5.11 -19.32 23.18
CA PHE A 319 4.49 -18.02 23.45
C PHE A 319 3.99 -17.98 24.89
N ALA A 320 4.17 -16.86 25.58
CA ALA A 320 3.71 -16.69 26.95
C ALA A 320 2.59 -15.64 27.02
N LEU A 321 1.51 -15.95 27.73
CA LEU A 321 0.34 -15.07 27.86
C LEU A 321 -0.12 -15.04 29.32
N LEU A 322 -0.35 -13.85 29.88
CA LEU A 322 -1.01 -13.70 31.18
C LEU A 322 -2.51 -13.48 30.97
N LEU A 323 -3.33 -14.42 31.46
CA LEU A 323 -4.78 -14.39 31.33
C LEU A 323 -5.46 -14.33 32.71
N ASN A 324 -6.60 -13.65 32.79
CA ASN A 324 -7.54 -13.73 33.90
C ASN A 324 -8.93 -14.19 33.44
N ASN A 325 -9.72 -14.71 34.37
CA ASN A 325 -11.15 -14.96 34.16
C ASN A 325 -12.00 -13.95 34.95
N SER A 326 -13.18 -13.60 34.42
CA SER A 326 -14.22 -12.89 35.16
C SER A 326 -15.53 -13.70 35.10
N ASN A 327 -16.18 -13.87 36.25
CA ASN A 327 -17.36 -14.72 36.36
C ASN A 327 -18.63 -13.94 36.04
N LYS A 328 -19.24 -14.23 34.90
CA LYS A 328 -20.52 -13.63 34.47
C LYS A 328 -21.21 -14.60 33.50
N ASN A 329 -22.43 -15.00 33.85
CA ASN A 329 -23.31 -15.77 32.95
C ASN A 329 -23.60 -14.93 31.69
N PHE A 330 -23.00 -15.28 30.56
CA PHE A 330 -23.20 -14.59 29.28
C PHE A 330 -23.76 -15.55 28.22
N GLU A 331 -24.64 -15.04 27.35
CA GLU A 331 -24.95 -15.68 26.09
C GLU A 331 -23.91 -15.28 25.04
N MET A 332 -23.31 -16.28 24.38
CA MET A 332 -22.47 -16.06 23.21
C MET A 332 -23.38 -15.63 22.04
N VAL A 333 -23.41 -14.34 21.72
CA VAL A 333 -24.19 -13.80 20.59
C VAL A 333 -23.42 -14.01 19.29
N LEU A 334 -23.74 -15.10 18.59
CA LEU A 334 -23.35 -15.30 17.19
C LEU A 334 -24.06 -14.24 16.32
N THR A 335 -23.32 -13.57 15.44
CA THR A 335 -23.86 -12.49 14.60
C THR A 335 -24.82 -13.03 13.53
N GLU A 336 -25.80 -12.23 13.06
CA GLU A 336 -26.82 -12.67 12.09
C GLU A 336 -26.26 -13.28 10.79
N ARG A 337 -25.01 -12.97 10.45
CA ARG A 337 -24.29 -13.57 9.31
C ARG A 337 -24.03 -15.07 9.45
N GLU A 338 -24.08 -15.60 10.67
CA GLU A 338 -23.83 -17.02 11.01
C GLU A 338 -25.12 -17.86 11.03
N LYS A 339 -26.30 -17.23 10.92
CA LYS A 339 -27.57 -17.95 10.70
C LYS A 339 -27.79 -18.29 9.22
N ASP A 340 -27.28 -17.48 8.29
CA ASP A 340 -27.49 -17.66 6.85
C ASP A 340 -26.71 -18.84 6.24
N GLU A 341 -25.59 -19.27 6.84
CA GLU A 341 -24.87 -20.48 6.38
C GLU A 341 -25.68 -21.78 6.60
N ARG A 342 -26.78 -21.75 7.37
CA ARG A 342 -27.67 -22.92 7.51
C ARG A 342 -28.61 -23.12 6.32
N ILE A 343 -28.76 -22.13 5.46
CA ILE A 343 -29.76 -22.14 4.37
C ILE A 343 -29.14 -22.57 3.03
N SER A 344 -27.82 -22.46 2.84
CA SER A 344 -27.19 -22.75 1.55
C SER A 344 -26.82 -24.21 1.29
N ASP A 345 -26.83 -25.08 2.31
CA ASP A 345 -26.37 -26.47 2.17
C ASP A 345 -27.50 -27.47 1.85
N GLY A 346 -28.73 -26.99 1.67
CA GLY A 346 -29.83 -27.75 1.09
C GLY A 346 -30.01 -27.37 -0.37
N GLU A 347 -29.72 -28.31 -1.28
CA GLU A 347 -29.92 -28.22 -2.75
C GLU A 347 -28.84 -27.45 -3.54
N ALA A 348 -27.72 -28.11 -3.80
CA ALA A 348 -26.96 -27.87 -5.04
C ALA A 348 -26.43 -29.19 -5.60
N THR A 349 -27.28 -29.81 -6.41
CA THR A 349 -26.97 -30.91 -7.31
C THR A 349 -25.84 -30.55 -8.28
N LEU A 350 -24.92 -31.51 -8.43
CA LEU A 350 -23.91 -31.66 -9.48
C LEU A 350 -24.26 -30.95 -10.81
N GLN A 351 -23.50 -29.91 -11.17
CA GLN A 351 -23.12 -29.63 -12.56
C GLN A 351 -21.70 -29.08 -12.64
N ASN A 352 -20.81 -29.91 -13.17
CA ASN A 352 -19.49 -29.54 -13.66
C ASN A 352 -19.62 -28.49 -14.77
N ASN A 353 -19.00 -27.33 -14.57
CA ASN A 353 -18.21 -26.60 -15.57
C ASN A 353 -17.72 -25.29 -14.95
N ASP A 354 -16.51 -25.28 -14.40
CA ASP A 354 -15.65 -24.09 -14.45
C ASP A 354 -14.18 -24.51 -14.24
N ASN A 355 -13.36 -24.24 -15.25
CA ASN A 355 -11.92 -24.44 -15.27
C ASN A 355 -11.22 -23.27 -14.54
N THR A 356 -11.45 -23.13 -13.24
CA THR A 356 -10.71 -22.17 -12.38
C THR A 356 -9.86 -22.92 -11.37
N THR A 357 -8.57 -22.58 -11.30
CA THR A 357 -7.60 -23.21 -10.39
C THR A 357 -7.70 -22.61 -8.98
N PRO A 358 -7.43 -23.39 -7.90
CA PRO A 358 -7.55 -22.91 -6.52
C PRO A 358 -6.60 -21.76 -6.14
N ASP A 359 -5.54 -21.49 -6.91
CA ASP A 359 -4.66 -20.35 -6.70
C ASP A 359 -5.36 -19.01 -6.98
N GLU A 360 -6.35 -18.98 -7.88
CA GLU A 360 -7.22 -17.82 -8.09
C GLU A 360 -8.26 -17.66 -6.95
N GLU A 361 -8.56 -18.73 -6.21
CA GLU A 361 -9.41 -18.71 -5.01
C GLU A 361 -8.64 -18.40 -3.72
N LEU A 362 -7.37 -18.81 -3.60
CA LEU A 362 -6.50 -18.47 -2.47
C LEU A 362 -6.05 -17.01 -2.51
N ALA A 363 -5.89 -16.42 -3.70
CA ALA A 363 -5.76 -14.98 -3.87
C ALA A 363 -7.01 -14.20 -3.40
N ARG A 364 -8.16 -14.88 -3.29
CA ARG A 364 -9.45 -14.33 -2.86
C ARG A 364 -9.79 -14.56 -1.38
N THR A 365 -8.86 -14.96 -0.51
CA THR A 365 -9.11 -14.94 0.95
C THR A 365 -8.96 -13.54 1.55
N LYS A 366 -9.85 -12.64 1.10
CA LYS A 366 -10.47 -11.54 1.85
C LYS A 366 -9.52 -10.85 2.86
N SER A 367 -8.43 -10.31 2.32
CA SER A 367 -7.92 -9.01 2.73
C SER A 367 -9.12 -8.08 2.94
N ALA A 368 -9.13 -7.23 3.99
CA ALA A 368 -10.23 -6.30 4.31
C ALA A 368 -11.00 -5.95 3.04
N VAL A 369 -12.28 -6.38 2.94
CA VAL A 369 -13.08 -6.31 1.71
C VAL A 369 -12.70 -5.01 1.02
N SER A 370 -12.08 -5.11 -0.15
CA SER A 370 -11.55 -3.92 -0.81
C SER A 370 -12.75 -2.98 -0.91
N ILE A 371 -12.63 -1.69 -0.59
CA ILE A 371 -13.83 -0.83 -0.55
C ILE A 371 -14.55 -0.91 -1.90
N ALA A 372 -13.79 -1.11 -2.99
CA ALA A 372 -14.33 -1.35 -4.31
C ALA A 372 -15.18 -2.63 -4.47
N GLU A 373 -14.99 -3.66 -3.64
CA GLU A 373 -15.82 -4.88 -3.62
C GLU A 373 -17.19 -4.65 -2.96
N THR A 374 -17.37 -3.55 -2.21
CA THR A 374 -18.68 -3.14 -1.67
C THR A 374 -19.49 -2.30 -2.66
N PHE A 375 -18.86 -1.85 -3.74
CA PHE A 375 -19.52 -1.01 -4.73
C PHE A 375 -20.43 -1.83 -5.65
N SER A 376 -21.60 -1.27 -5.97
CA SER A 376 -22.31 -1.69 -7.18
C SER A 376 -21.46 -1.36 -8.41
N LEU A 377 -21.69 -2.05 -9.53
CA LEU A 377 -20.96 -1.76 -10.78
C LEU A 377 -21.05 -0.27 -11.17
N LEU A 378 -22.23 0.34 -11.00
CA LEU A 378 -22.44 1.76 -11.25
C LEU A 378 -21.60 2.62 -10.30
N HIS A 379 -21.61 2.33 -8.99
CA HIS A 379 -20.79 3.06 -8.02
C HIS A 379 -19.31 2.94 -8.34
N GLU A 380 -18.84 1.74 -8.70
CA GLU A 380 -17.44 1.52 -9.04
C GLU A 380 -17.03 2.30 -10.29
N ILE A 381 -17.84 2.29 -11.35
CA ILE A 381 -17.61 3.09 -12.56
C ILE A 381 -17.55 4.57 -12.20
N LEU A 382 -18.50 5.07 -11.39
CA LEU A 382 -18.54 6.46 -10.96
C LEU A 382 -17.32 6.82 -10.10
N PHE A 383 -16.89 5.92 -9.22
CA PHE A 383 -15.72 6.09 -8.36
C PHE A 383 -14.42 6.17 -9.16
N ILE A 384 -14.17 5.20 -10.04
CA ILE A 384 -12.98 5.21 -10.92
C ILE A 384 -13.01 6.46 -11.79
N SER A 385 -14.16 6.75 -12.41
CA SER A 385 -14.31 7.91 -13.31
C SER A 385 -14.01 9.22 -12.59
N THR A 386 -14.53 9.39 -11.37
CA THR A 386 -14.29 10.59 -10.55
C THR A 386 -12.82 10.76 -10.20
N ILE A 387 -12.10 9.68 -9.88
CA ILE A 387 -10.66 9.77 -9.60
C ILE A 387 -9.87 10.03 -10.89
N CYS A 388 -10.25 9.38 -12.00
CA CYS A 388 -9.63 9.61 -13.30
C CYS A 388 -9.82 11.06 -13.80
N MET A 389 -10.89 11.76 -13.35
CA MET A 389 -11.05 13.18 -13.63
C MET A 389 -9.92 14.05 -13.06
N ALA A 390 -9.20 13.60 -12.03
CA ALA A 390 -8.03 14.32 -11.55
C ALA A 390 -6.95 14.43 -12.64
N GLN A 391 -6.60 13.31 -13.29
CA GLN A 391 -5.63 13.33 -14.39
C GLN A 391 -6.19 14.02 -15.64
N PHE A 392 -7.46 13.74 -15.98
CA PHE A 392 -8.13 14.35 -17.13
C PHE A 392 -8.16 15.87 -17.03
N MET A 393 -8.59 16.42 -15.91
CA MET A 393 -8.66 17.87 -15.71
C MET A 393 -7.28 18.49 -15.56
N THR A 394 -6.32 17.81 -14.93
CA THR A 394 -4.93 18.31 -14.85
C THR A 394 -4.35 18.57 -16.24
N GLN A 395 -4.49 17.63 -17.16
CA GLN A 395 -4.04 17.84 -18.54
C GLN A 395 -5.01 18.73 -19.33
N GLY A 396 -6.29 18.72 -18.99
CA GLY A 396 -7.27 19.63 -19.57
C GLY A 396 -6.94 21.10 -19.33
N ALA A 397 -6.46 21.48 -18.15
CA ALA A 397 -6.03 22.85 -17.88
C ALA A 397 -4.77 23.25 -18.65
N LEU A 398 -3.93 22.28 -19.03
CA LEU A 398 -2.78 22.52 -19.91
C LEU A 398 -3.26 22.74 -21.36
N GLY A 399 -4.10 21.83 -21.88
CA GLY A 399 -4.63 21.89 -23.24
C GLY A 399 -5.55 23.09 -23.49
N ASN A 400 -6.35 23.47 -22.50
CA ASN A 400 -7.18 24.68 -22.55
C ASN A 400 -6.31 25.94 -22.78
N CYS A 401 -5.23 26.08 -22.00
CA CYS A 401 -4.33 27.24 -22.12
C CYS A 401 -3.45 27.18 -23.37
N LEU A 402 -2.88 26.02 -23.72
CA LEU A 402 -2.08 25.83 -24.93
C LEU A 402 -2.86 26.22 -26.18
N ASN A 403 -4.11 25.76 -26.28
CA ASN A 403 -4.93 26.03 -27.45
C ASN A 403 -5.29 27.50 -27.62
N LEU A 404 -5.49 28.20 -26.50
CA LEU A 404 -5.89 29.60 -26.48
C LEU A 404 -4.70 30.57 -26.35
N LEU A 405 -3.47 30.08 -26.41
CA LEU A 405 -2.29 30.84 -26.01
C LEU A 405 -2.17 32.19 -26.74
N HIS A 406 -2.32 32.19 -28.08
CA HIS A 406 -2.27 33.43 -28.86
C HIS A 406 -3.51 34.31 -28.72
N VAL A 407 -4.68 33.72 -28.49
CA VAL A 407 -5.91 34.50 -28.25
C VAL A 407 -5.78 35.28 -26.95
N ILE A 408 -5.29 34.62 -25.90
CA ILE A 408 -5.02 35.24 -24.60
C ILE A 408 -3.89 36.27 -24.72
N GLY A 409 -2.81 35.91 -25.41
CA GLY A 409 -1.69 36.81 -25.70
C GLY A 409 -2.13 38.10 -26.38
N ALA A 410 -2.92 37.98 -27.46
CA ALA A 410 -3.47 39.11 -28.18
C ALA A 410 -4.38 39.98 -27.30
N SER A 411 -5.23 39.36 -26.46
CA SER A 411 -6.10 40.10 -25.53
C SER A 411 -5.34 40.97 -24.52
N PHE A 412 -4.11 40.56 -24.17
CA PHE A 412 -3.22 41.31 -23.28
C PHE A 412 -2.14 42.11 -24.01
N SER A 413 -2.17 42.16 -25.34
CA SER A 413 -1.14 42.80 -26.18
C SER A 413 0.29 42.27 -25.94
N LEU A 414 0.41 40.97 -25.64
CA LEU A 414 1.70 40.30 -25.47
C LEU A 414 2.28 39.96 -26.85
N SER A 415 3.51 40.40 -27.09
CA SER A 415 4.25 40.16 -28.34
C SER A 415 5.51 39.32 -28.15
N ASN A 416 5.95 39.12 -26.91
CA ASN A 416 7.14 38.35 -26.59
C ASN A 416 6.79 36.85 -26.45
N PRO A 417 7.36 35.95 -27.29
CA PRO A 417 7.15 34.51 -27.17
C PRO A 417 7.52 33.94 -25.79
N ALA A 418 8.52 34.54 -25.12
CA ALA A 418 8.91 34.13 -23.77
C ALA A 418 7.80 34.37 -22.73
N GLU A 419 7.04 35.47 -22.86
CA GLU A 419 5.90 35.76 -21.97
C GLU A 419 4.76 34.76 -22.15
N LEU A 420 4.51 34.32 -23.40
CA LEU A 420 3.52 33.28 -23.70
C LEU A 420 3.93 31.94 -23.08
N SER A 421 5.20 31.56 -23.20
CA SER A 421 5.72 30.33 -22.58
C SER A 421 5.49 30.29 -21.07
N TRP A 422 5.53 31.46 -20.41
CA TRP A 422 5.34 31.59 -18.96
C TRP A 422 3.91 31.30 -18.50
N LEU A 423 2.90 31.57 -19.34
CA LEU A 423 1.49 31.24 -19.08
C LEU A 423 1.26 29.74 -18.87
N ILE A 424 2.18 28.93 -19.39
CA ILE A 424 2.14 27.46 -19.37
C ILE A 424 3.14 26.92 -18.34
N ALA A 425 4.38 27.42 -18.37
CA ALA A 425 5.43 26.97 -17.47
C ALA A 425 5.08 27.22 -15.99
N GLY A 426 4.41 28.33 -15.67
CA GLY A 426 4.00 28.67 -14.30
C GLY A 426 3.01 27.69 -13.69
N TYR A 427 2.10 27.13 -14.50
CA TYR A 427 1.19 26.06 -14.08
C TYR A 427 1.97 24.79 -13.76
N SER A 428 2.77 24.28 -14.72
CA SER A 428 3.52 23.02 -14.55
C SER A 428 4.56 23.08 -13.41
N LEU A 429 5.12 24.27 -13.14
CA LEU A 429 6.02 24.53 -12.02
C LEU A 429 5.39 24.15 -10.68
N THR A 430 4.21 24.69 -10.38
CA THR A 430 3.57 24.45 -9.08
C THR A 430 2.92 23.07 -9.00
N VAL A 431 2.46 22.52 -10.14
CA VAL A 431 2.07 21.11 -10.21
C VAL A 431 3.24 20.24 -9.72
N GLY A 432 4.43 20.38 -10.31
CA GLY A 432 5.60 19.57 -9.94
C GLY A 432 6.05 19.79 -8.51
N THR A 433 6.16 21.05 -8.08
CA THR A 433 6.80 21.39 -6.80
C THR A 433 5.97 20.99 -5.57
N PHE A 434 4.63 21.04 -5.68
CA PHE A 434 3.76 20.78 -4.53
C PHE A 434 3.30 19.31 -4.40
N ILE A 435 3.59 18.42 -5.37
CA ILE A 435 3.13 17.02 -5.33
C ILE A 435 3.67 16.25 -4.11
N LEU A 436 4.96 16.36 -3.79
CA LEU A 436 5.55 15.64 -2.64
C LEU A 436 4.91 16.07 -1.32
N VAL A 437 4.79 17.39 -1.11
CA VAL A 437 4.21 17.97 0.10
C VAL A 437 2.72 17.63 0.20
N SER A 438 2.02 17.64 -0.93
CA SER A 438 0.62 17.24 -1.04
C SER A 438 0.36 15.79 -0.62
N GLY A 439 1.24 14.86 -1.03
CA GLY A 439 1.16 13.47 -0.60
C GLY A 439 1.21 13.35 0.92
N ARG A 440 2.15 14.07 1.55
CA ARG A 440 2.31 14.08 3.01
C ARG A 440 1.11 14.74 3.72
N LEU A 441 0.59 15.83 3.18
CA LEU A 441 -0.66 16.44 3.67
C LEU A 441 -1.82 15.44 3.61
N GLY A 442 -1.87 14.61 2.56
CA GLY A 442 -2.80 13.50 2.41
C GLY A 442 -2.67 12.43 3.49
N ASP A 443 -1.44 12.05 3.82
CA ASP A 443 -1.14 11.06 4.86
C ASP A 443 -1.62 11.52 6.25
N VAL A 444 -1.48 12.82 6.55
CA VAL A 444 -1.82 13.42 7.86
C VAL A 444 -3.30 13.80 7.96
N PHE A 445 -3.81 14.55 6.99
CA PHE A 445 -5.17 15.12 7.05
C PHE A 445 -6.21 14.25 6.33
N GLY A 446 -5.79 13.33 5.48
CA GLY A 446 -6.63 12.35 4.79
C GLY A 446 -6.78 12.62 3.29
N TYR A 447 -6.57 11.57 2.50
CA TYR A 447 -6.54 11.66 1.04
C TYR A 447 -7.81 12.23 0.42
N LYS A 448 -9.01 11.79 0.86
CA LYS A 448 -10.29 12.32 0.34
C LYS A 448 -10.44 13.83 0.61
N ARG A 449 -10.05 14.30 1.80
CA ARG A 449 -10.16 15.72 2.14
C ARG A 449 -9.24 16.56 1.27
N LEU A 450 -7.99 16.15 1.09
CA LEU A 450 -7.04 16.86 0.23
C LEU A 450 -7.44 16.81 -1.25
N PHE A 451 -8.03 15.70 -1.69
CA PHE A 451 -8.59 15.57 -3.04
C PHE A 451 -9.72 16.58 -3.29
N LEU A 452 -10.65 16.75 -2.34
CA LEU A 452 -11.73 17.73 -2.44
C LEU A 452 -11.21 19.18 -2.37
N ILE A 453 -10.33 19.47 -1.41
CA ILE A 453 -9.67 20.79 -1.29
C ILE A 453 -8.94 21.13 -2.58
N GLY A 454 -8.23 20.16 -3.15
CA GLY A 454 -7.52 20.31 -4.43
C GLY A 454 -8.44 20.73 -5.56
N PHE A 455 -9.58 20.06 -5.74
CA PHE A 455 -10.53 20.44 -6.79
C PHE A 455 -11.19 21.81 -6.55
N VAL A 456 -11.53 22.15 -5.30
CA VAL A 456 -12.09 23.47 -4.97
C VAL A 456 -11.07 24.57 -5.25
N TRP A 457 -9.83 24.37 -4.84
CA TRP A 457 -8.72 25.28 -5.13
C TRP A 457 -8.50 25.44 -6.64
N PHE A 458 -8.50 24.32 -7.37
CA PHE A 458 -8.36 24.29 -8.81
C PHE A 458 -9.50 25.08 -9.49
N ALA A 459 -10.75 24.90 -9.04
CA ALA A 459 -11.91 25.62 -9.56
C ALA A 459 -11.80 27.12 -9.30
N LEU A 460 -11.45 27.51 -8.07
CA LEU A 460 -11.29 28.91 -7.68
C LEU A 460 -10.27 29.64 -8.56
N TRP A 461 -9.07 29.06 -8.72
CA TRP A 461 -8.02 29.71 -9.52
C TRP A 461 -8.25 29.60 -11.02
N SER A 462 -9.00 28.60 -11.49
CA SER A 462 -9.50 28.57 -12.87
C SER A 462 -10.47 29.72 -13.12
N MET A 463 -11.38 30.00 -12.18
CA MET A 463 -12.29 31.14 -12.28
C MET A 463 -11.53 32.48 -12.26
N ILE A 464 -10.54 32.63 -11.38
CA ILE A 464 -9.69 33.84 -11.31
C ILE A 464 -8.91 34.04 -12.62
N ALA A 465 -8.44 32.96 -13.26
CA ALA A 465 -7.80 33.06 -14.57
C ALA A 465 -8.76 33.62 -15.64
N GLY A 466 -10.03 33.22 -15.65
CA GLY A 466 -11.04 33.83 -16.52
C GLY A 466 -11.28 35.32 -16.21
N LEU A 467 -11.32 35.69 -14.92
CA LEU A 467 -11.51 37.08 -14.48
C LEU A 467 -10.34 38.00 -14.87
N ALA A 468 -9.17 37.45 -15.20
CA ALA A 468 -8.02 38.23 -15.65
C ALA A 468 -8.29 39.00 -16.94
N THR A 469 -9.31 38.61 -17.73
CA THR A 469 -9.77 39.38 -18.90
C THR A 469 -10.14 40.83 -18.55
N TYR A 470 -10.58 41.09 -17.31
CA TYR A 470 -10.94 42.43 -16.83
C TYR A 470 -9.78 43.17 -16.15
N SER A 471 -8.57 42.60 -16.15
CA SER A 471 -7.40 43.13 -15.43
C SER A 471 -6.17 43.18 -16.34
N ASN A 472 -5.20 42.26 -16.15
CA ASN A 472 -3.95 42.24 -16.90
C ASN A 472 -3.34 40.81 -16.93
N HIS A 473 -2.31 40.64 -17.77
CA HIS A 473 -1.60 39.37 -17.91
C HIS A 473 -0.90 38.93 -16.61
N VAL A 474 -0.51 39.86 -15.72
CA VAL A 474 0.15 39.53 -14.44
C VAL A 474 -0.82 38.76 -13.54
N LEU A 475 -2.06 39.20 -13.42
CA LEU A 475 -3.09 38.45 -12.69
C LEU A 475 -3.32 37.07 -13.32
N PHE A 476 -3.31 36.97 -14.65
CA PHE A 476 -3.45 35.69 -15.35
C PHE A 476 -2.28 34.74 -15.01
N VAL A 477 -1.03 35.22 -15.07
CA VAL A 477 0.17 34.46 -14.68
C VAL A 477 0.06 33.97 -13.24
N PHE A 478 -0.28 34.84 -12.29
CA PHE A 478 -0.48 34.42 -10.90
C PHE A 478 -1.61 33.39 -10.77
N ALA A 479 -2.73 33.59 -11.47
CA ALA A 479 -3.81 32.64 -11.47
C ALA A 479 -3.34 31.26 -11.96
N ARG A 480 -2.54 31.20 -13.03
CA ARG A 480 -1.96 29.95 -13.56
C ARG A 480 -1.00 29.28 -12.58
N VAL A 481 -0.12 30.05 -11.95
CA VAL A 481 0.82 29.56 -10.92
C VAL A 481 0.04 28.95 -9.75
N PHE A 482 -0.94 29.67 -9.20
CA PHE A 482 -1.73 29.15 -8.09
C PHE A 482 -2.66 28.01 -8.50
N GLN A 483 -3.15 28.01 -9.74
CA GLN A 483 -4.00 26.95 -10.29
C GLN A 483 -3.29 25.60 -10.30
N GLY A 484 -1.98 25.54 -10.57
CA GLY A 484 -1.21 24.28 -10.58
C GLY A 484 -1.09 23.59 -9.21
N ILE A 485 -1.29 24.31 -8.11
CA ILE A 485 -1.38 23.69 -6.77
C ILE A 485 -2.61 22.76 -6.68
N GLY A 486 -3.70 23.05 -7.41
CA GLY A 486 -4.90 22.20 -7.47
C GLY A 486 -4.59 20.76 -7.91
N PRO A 487 -4.06 20.55 -9.13
CA PRO A 487 -3.50 19.28 -9.60
C PRO A 487 -2.52 18.63 -8.62
N ALA A 488 -1.60 19.41 -8.05
CA ALA A 488 -0.64 18.89 -7.08
C ALA A 488 -1.33 18.28 -5.85
N LEU A 489 -2.46 18.86 -5.44
CA LEU A 489 -3.33 18.32 -4.39
C LEU A 489 -4.13 17.10 -4.86
N VAL A 490 -4.75 17.11 -6.04
CA VAL A 490 -5.63 16.02 -6.46
C VAL A 490 -4.90 14.76 -6.94
N MET A 491 -3.75 14.87 -7.61
CA MET A 491 -3.09 13.73 -8.25
C MET A 491 -2.57 12.66 -7.26
N PRO A 492 -1.66 12.98 -6.32
CA PRO A 492 -1.14 11.97 -5.39
C PRO A 492 -2.23 11.43 -4.47
N ASN A 493 -3.16 12.29 -4.04
CA ASN A 493 -4.29 11.91 -3.20
C ASN A 493 -5.29 11.01 -3.93
N GLY A 494 -5.54 11.24 -5.22
CA GLY A 494 -6.36 10.37 -6.07
C GLY A 494 -5.75 8.97 -6.24
N LEU A 495 -4.45 8.90 -6.52
CA LEU A 495 -3.71 7.64 -6.61
C LEU A 495 -3.66 6.90 -5.26
N ALA A 496 -3.56 7.63 -4.14
CA ALA A 496 -3.63 7.05 -2.80
C ALA A 496 -5.03 6.47 -2.50
N ILE A 497 -6.11 7.18 -2.90
CA ILE A 497 -7.49 6.67 -2.79
C ILE A 497 -7.65 5.40 -3.63
N LEU A 498 -7.26 5.40 -4.90
CA LEU A 498 -7.27 4.18 -5.75
C LEU A 498 -6.44 3.05 -5.14
N GLY A 499 -5.26 3.39 -4.63
CA GLY A 499 -4.32 2.46 -4.02
C GLY A 499 -4.88 1.78 -2.76
N ALA A 500 -5.62 2.52 -1.95
CA ALA A 500 -6.27 2.06 -0.72
C ALA A 500 -7.60 1.34 -0.99
N SER A 501 -8.31 1.69 -2.06
CA SER A 501 -9.61 1.11 -2.38
C SER A 501 -9.54 -0.25 -3.08
N TYR A 502 -8.44 -0.60 -3.76
CA TYR A 502 -8.27 -1.85 -4.50
C TYR A 502 -7.17 -2.76 -3.92
N HIS A 503 -7.43 -4.07 -3.92
CA HIS A 503 -6.41 -5.09 -3.60
C HIS A 503 -5.35 -5.22 -4.71
N PRO A 504 -4.11 -5.63 -4.39
CA PRO A 504 -3.12 -5.99 -5.39
C PRO A 504 -3.68 -7.04 -6.36
N GLY A 505 -3.65 -6.74 -7.66
CA GLY A 505 -4.17 -7.62 -8.70
C GLY A 505 -4.56 -6.88 -9.98
N PRO A 506 -5.11 -7.59 -10.98
CA PRO A 506 -5.42 -7.03 -12.29
C PRO A 506 -6.38 -5.85 -12.26
N ARG A 507 -7.39 -5.86 -11.36
CA ARG A 507 -8.35 -4.74 -11.21
C ARG A 507 -7.66 -3.44 -10.77
N LYS A 508 -6.72 -3.52 -9.83
CA LYS A 508 -5.92 -2.38 -9.39
C LYS A 508 -5.02 -1.88 -10.52
N THR A 509 -4.31 -2.78 -11.20
CA THR A 509 -3.47 -2.41 -12.35
C THR A 509 -4.29 -1.71 -13.43
N LEU A 510 -5.49 -2.21 -13.74
CA LEU A 510 -6.41 -1.59 -14.70
C LEU A 510 -6.86 -0.20 -14.23
N ALA A 511 -7.24 -0.02 -12.96
CA ALA A 511 -7.65 1.29 -12.45
C ALA A 511 -6.51 2.33 -12.53
N PHE A 512 -5.27 1.93 -12.23
CA PHE A 512 -4.09 2.79 -12.40
C PHE A 512 -3.78 3.08 -13.88
N ALA A 513 -3.98 2.09 -14.77
CA ALA A 513 -3.82 2.29 -16.21
C ALA A 513 -4.88 3.25 -16.78
N LEU A 514 -6.14 3.14 -16.36
CA LEU A 514 -7.21 4.06 -16.73
C LEU A 514 -6.93 5.49 -16.25
N PHE A 515 -6.42 5.65 -15.04
CA PHE A 515 -6.01 6.95 -14.51
C PHE A 515 -4.96 7.61 -15.42
N GLY A 516 -3.92 6.86 -15.83
CA GLY A 516 -2.90 7.36 -16.77
C GLY A 516 -3.45 7.66 -18.16
N ALA A 517 -4.29 6.78 -18.70
CA ALA A 517 -4.88 6.91 -20.04
C ALA A 517 -5.79 8.15 -20.20
N CYS A 518 -6.28 8.74 -19.10
CA CYS A 518 -7.08 9.96 -19.14
C CYS A 518 -6.28 11.24 -19.41
N ALA A 519 -4.95 11.22 -19.23
CA ALA A 519 -4.11 12.42 -19.39
C ALA A 519 -4.15 12.97 -20.84
N PRO A 520 -3.84 12.16 -21.88
CA PRO A 520 -3.80 12.64 -23.26
C PRO A 520 -5.20 13.08 -23.75
N GLY A 521 -6.23 12.33 -23.37
CA GLY A 521 -7.63 12.64 -23.67
C GLY A 521 -8.10 13.96 -23.06
N GLY A 522 -7.72 14.23 -21.80
CA GLY A 522 -8.04 15.48 -21.12
C GLY A 522 -7.49 16.71 -21.83
N ASN A 523 -6.22 16.64 -22.25
CA ASN A 523 -5.56 17.71 -23.00
C ASN A 523 -6.31 18.06 -24.29
N VAL A 524 -6.57 17.05 -25.14
CA VAL A 524 -7.23 17.24 -26.45
C VAL A 524 -8.68 17.71 -26.26
N PHE A 525 -9.42 17.10 -25.33
CA PHE A 525 -10.81 17.44 -25.08
C PHE A 525 -10.96 18.89 -24.62
N ALA A 526 -10.18 19.30 -23.62
CA ALA A 526 -10.25 20.67 -23.11
C ALA A 526 -9.75 21.69 -24.14
N ALA A 527 -8.73 21.33 -24.93
CA ALA A 527 -8.30 22.16 -26.06
C ALA A 527 -9.44 22.37 -27.06
N ALA A 528 -10.06 21.28 -27.55
CA ALA A 528 -11.18 21.38 -28.49
C ALA A 528 -12.35 22.19 -27.90
N PHE A 529 -12.70 21.94 -26.63
CA PHE A 529 -13.76 22.63 -25.93
C PHE A 529 -13.47 24.13 -25.76
N ALA A 530 -12.24 24.49 -25.41
CA ALA A 530 -11.78 25.88 -25.34
C ALA A 530 -11.81 26.55 -26.72
N GLY A 531 -11.39 25.82 -27.76
CA GLY A 531 -11.43 26.26 -29.16
C GLY A 531 -12.84 26.58 -29.66
N LEU A 532 -13.89 25.93 -29.11
CA LEU A 532 -15.27 26.23 -29.45
C LEU A 532 -15.72 27.61 -28.95
N PHE A 533 -15.26 28.05 -27.78
CA PHE A 533 -15.62 29.37 -27.25
C PHE A 533 -15.07 30.51 -28.12
N VAL A 534 -13.85 30.34 -28.64
CA VAL A 534 -13.15 31.39 -29.40
C VAL A 534 -13.37 31.30 -30.91
N LYS A 535 -14.13 30.31 -31.38
CA LYS A 535 -14.33 30.05 -32.81
C LYS A 535 -14.90 31.27 -33.55
N ASP A 536 -15.94 31.87 -33.00
CA ASP A 536 -16.66 32.99 -33.63
C ASP A 536 -16.27 34.33 -32.98
N HIS A 537 -15.85 34.32 -31.71
CA HIS A 537 -15.49 35.51 -30.94
C HIS A 537 -14.29 35.22 -30.02
N GLU A 538 -13.11 35.73 -30.37
CA GLU A 538 -11.87 35.56 -29.60
C GLU A 538 -11.96 36.12 -28.16
N GLU A 539 -12.78 37.16 -27.94
CA GLU A 539 -13.02 37.77 -26.62
C GLU A 539 -13.65 36.81 -25.59
N TRP A 540 -14.21 35.69 -26.05
CA TRP A 540 -14.89 34.71 -25.19
C TRP A 540 -13.94 33.69 -24.56
N TRP A 541 -12.63 33.84 -24.72
CA TRP A 541 -11.64 32.94 -24.12
C TRP A 541 -11.81 32.77 -22.61
N SER A 542 -12.27 33.80 -21.89
CA SER A 542 -12.53 33.75 -20.45
C SER A 542 -13.60 32.70 -20.07
N TRP A 543 -14.58 32.45 -20.94
CA TRP A 543 -15.59 31.42 -20.73
C TRP A 543 -15.04 30.00 -20.78
N ALA A 544 -13.94 29.76 -21.51
CA ALA A 544 -13.23 28.48 -21.44
C ALA A 544 -12.70 28.20 -20.02
N PHE A 545 -12.29 29.24 -19.29
CA PHE A 545 -11.84 29.12 -17.90
C PHE A 545 -13.01 29.04 -16.90
N TYR A 546 -14.09 29.81 -17.11
CA TYR A 546 -15.27 29.74 -16.26
C TYR A 546 -15.98 28.38 -16.35
N SER A 547 -16.19 27.88 -17.57
CA SER A 547 -16.78 26.55 -17.78
C SER A 547 -15.91 25.44 -17.20
N PHE A 548 -14.59 25.56 -17.33
CA PHE A 548 -13.64 24.64 -16.70
C PHE A 548 -13.72 24.69 -15.16
N ALA A 549 -13.79 25.89 -14.56
CA ALA A 549 -14.00 26.07 -13.13
C ALA A 549 -15.30 25.44 -12.64
N ILE A 550 -16.40 25.62 -13.39
CA ILE A 550 -17.70 25.01 -13.09
C ILE A 550 -17.59 23.47 -13.13
N GLY A 551 -16.91 22.92 -14.13
CA GLY A 551 -16.66 21.48 -14.25
C GLY A 551 -15.88 20.93 -13.05
N LEU A 552 -14.82 21.61 -12.63
CA LEU A 552 -14.02 21.25 -11.44
C LEU A 552 -14.86 21.30 -10.15
N ALA A 553 -15.66 22.35 -9.97
CA ALA A 553 -16.54 22.49 -8.81
C ALA A 553 -17.60 21.39 -8.78
N ALA A 554 -18.20 21.06 -9.93
CA ALA A 554 -19.14 19.95 -10.04
C ALA A 554 -18.46 18.63 -9.66
N ILE A 555 -17.25 18.36 -10.15
CA ILE A 555 -16.49 17.16 -9.77
C ILE A 555 -16.21 17.12 -8.27
N ALA A 556 -15.87 18.23 -7.62
CA ALA A 556 -15.68 18.28 -6.17
C ALA A 556 -16.96 17.89 -5.41
N VAL A 557 -18.12 18.40 -5.85
CA VAL A 557 -19.42 18.04 -5.28
C VAL A 557 -19.72 16.55 -5.49
N PHE A 558 -19.56 16.05 -6.72
CA PHE A 558 -19.76 14.63 -7.04
C PHE A 558 -18.83 13.71 -6.24
N ALA A 559 -17.55 14.07 -6.12
CA ALA A 559 -16.56 13.33 -5.36
C ALA A 559 -16.90 13.22 -3.87
N THR A 560 -17.60 14.21 -3.30
CA THR A 560 -18.03 14.18 -1.90
C THR A 560 -19.00 13.03 -1.63
N PHE A 561 -19.90 12.74 -2.58
CA PHE A 561 -20.90 11.68 -2.48
C PHE A 561 -20.40 10.31 -2.94
N ILE A 562 -19.52 10.27 -3.95
CA ILE A 562 -19.09 9.02 -4.59
C ILE A 562 -17.91 8.39 -3.85
N ILE A 563 -16.94 9.20 -3.39
CA ILE A 563 -15.73 8.69 -2.76
C ILE A 563 -16.03 8.37 -1.29
N PRO A 564 -15.98 7.10 -0.85
CA PRO A 564 -16.12 6.77 0.56
C PRO A 564 -14.89 7.24 1.34
N ASP A 565 -15.05 7.48 2.64
CA ASP A 565 -13.91 7.84 3.49
C ASP A 565 -12.97 6.63 3.61
N PRO A 566 -11.74 6.68 3.06
CA PRO A 566 -10.81 5.56 3.17
C PRO A 566 -10.40 5.38 4.63
N PRO A 567 -10.11 4.14 5.08
CA PRO A 567 -9.63 3.87 6.43
C PRO A 567 -8.33 4.64 6.64
N HIS A 568 -8.37 5.59 7.57
CA HIS A 568 -7.30 6.54 7.81
C HIS A 568 -6.25 5.91 8.74
N LYS A 569 -4.96 6.00 8.39
CA LYS A 569 -3.86 5.43 9.19
C LYS A 569 -3.60 6.23 10.46
N LEU A 570 -3.92 7.52 10.48
CA LEU A 570 -3.60 8.46 11.56
C LEU A 570 -4.79 9.41 11.76
N SER A 571 -5.50 9.28 12.88
CA SER A 571 -6.49 10.31 13.22
C SER A 571 -5.75 11.55 13.73
N SER A 572 -5.60 12.57 12.88
CA SER A 572 -5.07 13.89 13.26
C SER A 572 -5.80 14.51 14.46
N SER A 573 -7.05 14.10 14.72
CA SER A 573 -7.85 14.53 15.87
C SER A 573 -7.25 14.12 17.23
N SER A 574 -6.27 13.21 17.25
CA SER A 574 -5.58 12.73 18.44
C SER A 574 -4.17 13.32 18.59
N MET A 575 -3.69 14.11 17.63
CA MET A 575 -2.29 14.58 17.58
C MET A 575 -2.16 16.03 18.02
N THR A 576 -1.07 16.35 18.71
CA THR A 576 -0.72 17.73 19.06
C THR A 576 -0.21 18.50 17.85
N TRP A 577 -0.31 19.83 17.87
CA TRP A 577 0.22 20.70 16.79
C TRP A 577 1.70 20.48 16.50
N LYS A 578 2.49 20.14 17.53
CA LYS A 578 3.92 19.87 17.37
C LYS A 578 4.14 18.58 16.58
N GLU A 579 3.40 17.51 16.89
CA GLU A 579 3.50 16.24 16.16
C GLU A 579 3.01 16.38 14.70
N ILE A 580 1.99 17.20 14.45
CA ILE A 580 1.54 17.52 13.09
C ILE A 580 2.67 18.22 12.32
N LEU A 581 3.33 19.21 12.91
CA LEU A 581 4.46 19.92 12.29
C LEU A 581 5.65 18.98 12.02
N ASP A 582 5.95 18.09 12.96
CA ASP A 582 7.02 17.10 12.83
C ASP A 582 6.70 16.01 11.79
N GLN A 583 5.43 15.66 11.58
CA GLN A 583 5.01 14.71 10.54
C GLN A 583 4.96 15.32 9.14
N LEU A 584 4.67 16.62 9.03
CA LEU A 584 4.64 17.32 7.75
C LEU A 584 6.03 17.72 7.24
N ASP A 585 7.05 17.65 8.10
CA ASP A 585 8.40 18.17 7.82
C ASP A 585 8.35 19.58 7.23
N LEU A 586 7.74 20.52 7.97
CA LEU A 586 7.49 21.86 7.46
C LEU A 586 8.78 22.59 7.06
N LEU A 587 9.89 22.34 7.75
CA LEU A 587 11.20 22.91 7.43
C LEU A 587 11.76 22.35 6.12
N GLY A 588 11.73 21.03 5.93
CA GLY A 588 12.10 20.40 4.67
C GLY A 588 11.20 20.86 3.53
N ALA A 589 9.89 20.86 3.73
CA ALA A 589 8.89 21.26 2.74
C ALA A 589 9.09 22.71 2.28
N THR A 590 9.21 23.67 3.21
CA THR A 590 9.37 25.09 2.89
C THR A 590 10.69 25.37 2.20
N THR A 591 11.79 24.78 2.69
CA THR A 591 13.13 24.96 2.09
C THR A 591 13.18 24.35 0.69
N GLY A 592 12.67 23.12 0.52
CA GLY A 592 12.64 22.40 -0.77
C GLY A 592 11.75 23.08 -1.80
N ILE A 593 10.52 23.46 -1.43
CA ILE A 593 9.61 24.21 -2.32
C ILE A 593 10.26 25.53 -2.73
N THR A 594 10.83 26.28 -1.78
CA THR A 594 11.45 27.58 -2.09
C THR A 594 12.65 27.40 -3.03
N ALA A 595 13.50 26.41 -2.80
CA ALA A 595 14.63 26.11 -3.67
C ALA A 595 14.19 25.83 -5.12
N LEU A 596 13.20 24.95 -5.28
CA LEU A 596 12.66 24.56 -6.60
C LEU A 596 11.94 25.72 -7.30
N VAL A 597 11.11 26.48 -6.57
CA VAL A 597 10.40 27.64 -7.15
C VAL A 597 11.39 28.71 -7.61
N LEU A 598 12.38 29.07 -6.78
CA LEU A 598 13.35 30.11 -7.13
C LEU A 598 14.22 29.72 -8.32
N PHE A 599 14.68 28.47 -8.35
CA PHE A 599 15.48 27.94 -9.45
C PHE A 599 14.69 27.95 -10.77
N ASN A 600 13.48 27.41 -10.77
CA ASN A 600 12.65 27.33 -11.96
C ASN A 600 12.16 28.72 -12.43
N PHE A 601 11.80 29.59 -11.47
CA PHE A 601 11.40 30.96 -11.76
C PHE A 601 12.52 31.73 -12.45
N ALA A 602 13.75 31.67 -11.93
CA ALA A 602 14.88 32.33 -12.57
C ALA A 602 15.07 31.85 -14.02
N TRP A 603 14.96 30.54 -14.25
CA TRP A 603 15.22 29.95 -15.56
C TRP A 603 14.17 30.32 -16.62
N ASN A 604 12.91 30.44 -16.22
CA ASN A 604 11.84 30.82 -17.14
C ASN A 604 11.65 32.35 -17.24
N GLN A 605 12.10 33.11 -16.24
CA GLN A 605 12.03 34.56 -16.26
C GLN A 605 13.19 35.17 -17.07
N ALA A 606 14.34 34.51 -17.12
CA ALA A 606 15.52 35.00 -17.82
C ALA A 606 15.30 35.26 -19.34
N PRO A 607 14.56 34.42 -20.10
CA PRO A 607 14.23 34.71 -21.49
C PRO A 607 13.35 35.96 -21.70
N ILE A 608 12.63 36.39 -20.66
CA ILE A 608 11.70 37.53 -20.72
C ILE A 608 12.46 38.84 -20.45
N VAL A 609 13.23 38.88 -19.37
CA VAL A 609 13.86 40.13 -18.86
C VAL A 609 15.37 40.20 -19.07
N GLY A 610 15.98 39.16 -19.64
CA GLY A 610 17.43 39.05 -19.80
C GLY A 610 18.14 38.47 -18.56
N TRP A 611 19.27 37.81 -18.82
CA TRP A 611 20.12 37.20 -17.78
C TRP A 611 20.87 38.23 -16.94
N GLU A 612 21.08 39.42 -17.49
CA GLU A 612 21.73 40.56 -16.85
C GLU A 612 20.89 41.18 -15.73
N THR A 613 19.57 40.90 -15.71
CA THR A 613 18.66 41.47 -14.72
C THR A 613 18.96 40.93 -13.31
N PRO A 614 19.28 41.81 -12.32
CA PRO A 614 19.83 41.38 -11.03
C PRO A 614 19.03 40.33 -10.26
N TYR A 615 17.71 40.45 -10.23
CA TYR A 615 16.90 39.53 -9.46
C TYR A 615 16.93 38.10 -10.05
N VAL A 616 17.19 37.92 -11.35
CA VAL A 616 17.20 36.60 -12.01
C VAL A 616 18.31 35.73 -11.44
N TYR A 617 19.57 36.18 -11.52
CA TYR A 617 20.69 35.39 -11.01
C TYR A 617 20.75 35.38 -9.48
N VAL A 618 20.22 36.41 -8.78
CA VAL A 618 20.09 36.38 -7.31
C VAL A 618 19.14 35.26 -6.88
N LEU A 619 17.94 35.16 -7.47
CA LEU A 619 17.00 34.08 -7.16
C LEU A 619 17.57 32.72 -7.52
N LEU A 620 18.29 32.61 -8.65
CA LEU A 620 18.99 31.38 -9.03
C LEU A 620 20.03 30.96 -7.99
N ILE A 621 20.89 31.88 -7.56
CA ILE A 621 21.94 31.63 -6.54
C ILE A 621 21.28 31.20 -5.23
N ILE A 622 20.24 31.91 -4.77
CA ILE A 622 19.52 31.54 -3.54
C ILE A 622 18.90 30.15 -3.69
N GLY A 623 18.24 29.84 -4.82
CA GLY A 623 17.69 28.52 -5.09
C GLY A 623 18.74 27.41 -5.03
N VAL A 624 19.90 27.63 -5.66
CA VAL A 624 21.04 26.69 -5.62
C VAL A 624 21.60 26.53 -4.21
N LEU A 625 21.70 27.61 -3.42
CA LEU A 625 22.19 27.56 -2.04
C LEU A 625 21.20 26.89 -1.08
N LEU A 626 19.90 27.02 -1.32
CA LEU A 626 18.88 26.36 -0.50
C LEU A 626 18.81 24.85 -0.73
N ALA A 627 19.26 24.34 -1.88
CA ALA A 627 19.25 22.89 -2.14
C ALA A 627 20.16 22.10 -1.15
N PRO A 628 21.43 22.46 -0.91
CA PRO A 628 22.23 21.86 0.16
C PRO A 628 21.60 21.99 1.55
N VAL A 629 20.93 23.11 1.83
CA VAL A 629 20.23 23.31 3.12
C VAL A 629 19.06 22.34 3.26
N PHE A 630 18.27 22.14 2.20
CA PHE A 630 17.22 21.13 2.15
C PHE A 630 17.78 19.73 2.42
N PHE A 631 18.86 19.33 1.75
CA PHE A 631 19.49 18.02 1.99
C PHE A 631 20.02 17.88 3.41
N TYR A 632 20.59 18.94 4.00
CA TYR A 632 21.02 18.93 5.39
C TYR A 632 19.83 18.74 6.35
N ILE A 633 18.72 19.44 6.13
CA ILE A 633 17.51 19.32 6.93
C ILE A 633 16.97 17.88 6.84
N GLU A 634 16.75 17.37 5.64
CA GLU A 634 16.19 16.03 5.41
C GLU A 634 17.06 14.91 5.96
N LEU A 635 18.40 14.99 5.82
CA LEU A 635 19.31 13.92 6.21
C LEU A 635 19.71 13.94 7.68
N ARG A 636 19.61 15.10 8.35
CA ARG A 636 20.19 15.29 9.70
C ARG A 636 19.21 15.84 10.73
N VAL A 637 18.17 16.55 10.32
CA VAL A 637 17.28 17.30 11.22
C VAL A 637 15.87 16.71 11.25
N ALA A 638 15.34 16.28 10.10
CA ALA A 638 13.97 15.81 9.97
C ALA A 638 13.77 14.44 10.63
N SER A 639 12.80 14.36 11.55
CA SER A 639 12.37 13.09 12.15
C SER A 639 11.55 12.23 11.17
N ASN A 640 10.80 12.88 10.26
CA ASN A 640 9.99 12.24 9.22
C ASN A 640 10.27 12.89 7.86
N PRO A 641 11.43 12.60 7.22
CA PRO A 641 11.83 13.26 5.98
C PRO A 641 10.80 13.10 4.86
N LEU A 642 10.63 14.12 4.00
CA LEU A 642 9.76 14.06 2.82
C LEU A 642 10.23 12.98 1.85
N ILE A 643 11.55 12.84 1.69
CA ILE A 643 12.17 11.90 0.76
C ILE A 643 12.92 10.83 1.56
N PRO A 644 12.62 9.53 1.40
CA PRO A 644 13.31 8.46 2.10
C PRO A 644 14.69 8.20 1.46
N PHE A 645 15.66 9.09 1.70
CA PHE A 645 17.00 9.05 1.10
C PHE A 645 17.74 7.72 1.34
N ASP A 646 17.49 7.06 2.48
CA ASP A 646 18.05 5.74 2.81
C ASP A 646 17.63 4.63 1.83
N THR A 647 16.59 4.88 1.03
CA THR A 647 16.06 3.94 0.02
C THR A 647 16.39 4.34 -1.42
N LEU A 648 16.96 5.53 -1.65
CA LEU A 648 17.35 6.01 -2.98
C LEU A 648 18.66 5.36 -3.42
N THR A 649 18.57 4.17 -4.03
CA THR A 649 19.73 3.47 -4.59
C THR A 649 20.25 4.14 -5.88
N SER A 650 21.42 3.70 -6.37
CA SER A 650 21.92 4.18 -7.68
C SER A 650 20.90 3.94 -8.81
N ASP A 651 20.19 2.80 -8.76
CA ASP A 651 19.22 2.41 -9.78
C ASP A 651 18.06 3.41 -9.83
N VAL A 652 17.61 3.88 -8.66
CA VAL A 652 16.60 4.94 -8.53
C VAL A 652 17.08 6.23 -9.18
N GLY A 653 18.33 6.65 -8.90
CA GLY A 653 18.91 7.85 -9.52
C GLY A 653 18.96 7.77 -11.05
N PHE A 654 19.35 6.62 -11.62
CA PHE A 654 19.34 6.39 -13.07
C PHE A 654 17.94 6.56 -13.67
N ILE A 655 16.91 6.00 -13.03
CA ILE A 655 15.53 6.06 -13.53
C ILE A 655 14.98 7.47 -13.47
N LEU A 656 15.17 8.18 -12.35
CA LEU A 656 14.74 9.56 -12.23
C LEU A 656 15.43 10.47 -13.27
N ALA A 657 16.69 10.21 -13.61
CA ALA A 657 17.39 10.92 -14.67
C ALA A 657 16.82 10.61 -16.07
N CYS A 658 16.49 9.34 -16.37
CA CYS A 658 15.79 8.98 -17.62
C CYS A 658 14.44 9.69 -17.75
N VAL A 659 13.64 9.68 -16.68
CA VAL A 659 12.34 10.38 -16.62
C VAL A 659 12.54 11.88 -16.81
N ALA A 660 13.52 12.49 -16.14
CA ALA A 660 13.79 13.92 -16.28
C ALA A 660 14.11 14.31 -17.73
N GLY A 661 15.00 13.56 -18.40
CA GLY A 661 15.36 13.82 -19.80
C GLY A 661 14.19 13.65 -20.77
N GLY A 662 13.43 12.56 -20.66
CA GLY A 662 12.26 12.30 -21.51
C GLY A 662 11.15 13.34 -21.34
N TRP A 663 10.82 13.69 -20.09
CA TRP A 663 9.74 14.63 -19.81
C TRP A 663 10.11 16.10 -20.02
N ALA A 664 11.41 16.46 -19.91
CA ALA A 664 11.90 17.75 -20.41
C ALA A 664 11.74 17.86 -21.93
N SER A 665 12.12 16.81 -22.67
CA SER A 665 11.89 16.75 -24.12
C SER A 665 10.41 16.87 -24.49
N PHE A 666 9.54 16.20 -23.72
CA PHE A 666 8.09 16.29 -23.92
C PHE A 666 7.54 17.70 -23.72
N GLY A 667 7.95 18.38 -22.63
CA GLY A 667 7.49 19.74 -22.35
C GLY A 667 7.83 20.72 -23.47
N ILE A 668 9.02 20.58 -24.06
CA ILE A 668 9.41 21.36 -25.24
C ILE A 668 8.59 20.93 -26.45
N TRP A 669 8.51 19.62 -26.71
CA TRP A 669 7.77 19.10 -27.86
C TRP A 669 6.30 19.55 -27.86
N ILE A 670 5.60 19.47 -26.73
CA ILE A 670 4.16 19.79 -26.68
C ILE A 670 3.93 21.28 -26.95
N TYR A 671 4.72 22.17 -26.34
CA TYR A 671 4.60 23.61 -26.55
C TYR A 671 4.86 23.98 -28.02
N TYR A 672 6.05 23.66 -28.53
CA TYR A 672 6.44 24.07 -29.88
C TYR A 672 5.64 23.36 -30.99
N THR A 673 5.07 22.17 -30.73
CA THR A 673 4.18 21.51 -31.71
C THR A 673 2.85 22.26 -31.84
N TRP A 674 2.28 22.72 -30.73
CA TRP A 674 1.10 23.58 -30.73
C TRP A 674 1.36 24.88 -31.48
N GLU A 675 2.46 25.55 -31.14
CA GLU A 675 2.90 26.79 -31.80
C GLU A 675 3.15 26.61 -33.29
N PHE A 676 3.80 25.50 -33.69
CA PHE A 676 4.07 25.19 -35.08
C PHE A 676 2.77 24.98 -35.88
N PHE A 677 1.76 24.34 -35.30
CA PHE A 677 0.47 24.17 -35.96
C PHE A 677 -0.33 25.47 -36.06
N GLN A 678 -0.33 26.32 -35.02
CA GLN A 678 -1.09 27.57 -35.05
C GLN A 678 -0.40 28.68 -35.83
N LEU A 679 0.86 28.99 -35.52
CA LEU A 679 1.58 30.13 -36.12
C LEU A 679 2.23 29.79 -37.46
N LEU A 680 2.99 28.70 -37.54
CA LEU A 680 3.73 28.38 -38.75
C LEU A 680 2.82 27.77 -39.84
N ARG A 681 1.85 26.94 -39.46
CA ARG A 681 0.87 26.35 -40.41
C ARG A 681 -0.45 27.10 -40.52
N GLY A 682 -0.69 28.13 -39.71
CA GLY A 682 -1.93 28.93 -39.75
C GLY A 682 -3.18 28.16 -39.32
N GLY A 683 -3.04 27.13 -38.50
CA GLY A 683 -4.16 26.33 -38.00
C GLY A 683 -5.00 27.10 -36.97
N SER A 684 -6.32 27.09 -37.12
CA SER A 684 -7.21 27.63 -36.09
C SER A 684 -7.14 26.78 -34.80
N PRO A 685 -7.52 27.33 -33.62
CA PRO A 685 -7.51 26.58 -32.36
C PRO A 685 -8.24 25.24 -32.46
N LEU A 686 -9.41 25.21 -33.10
CA LEU A 686 -10.18 23.97 -33.26
C LEU A 686 -9.51 22.97 -34.22
N LEU A 687 -8.88 23.46 -35.30
CA LEU A 687 -8.15 22.61 -36.24
C LEU A 687 -6.88 22.03 -35.62
N THR A 688 -6.14 22.82 -34.85
CA THR A 688 -4.96 22.36 -34.12
C THR A 688 -5.33 21.33 -33.07
N ALA A 689 -6.44 21.52 -32.33
CA ALA A 689 -6.96 20.48 -31.44
C ALA A 689 -7.30 19.18 -32.18
N ALA A 690 -7.87 19.28 -33.39
CA ALA A 690 -8.14 18.12 -34.24
C ALA A 690 -6.85 17.43 -34.71
N TRP A 691 -5.82 18.18 -35.11
CA TRP A 691 -4.49 17.63 -35.41
C TRP A 691 -3.84 16.98 -34.18
N MET A 692 -4.02 17.52 -32.99
CA MET A 692 -3.48 16.91 -31.77
C MET A 692 -4.26 15.66 -31.31
N SER A 693 -5.45 15.40 -31.85
CA SER A 693 -6.34 14.32 -31.38
C SER A 693 -5.78 12.89 -31.39
N PRO A 694 -4.85 12.48 -32.30
CA PRO A 694 -4.27 11.13 -32.25
C PRO A 694 -3.50 10.86 -30.95
N VAL A 695 -3.04 11.90 -30.25
CA VAL A 695 -2.40 11.79 -28.94
C VAL A 695 -3.33 11.09 -27.94
N ALA A 696 -4.63 11.37 -27.98
CA ALA A 696 -5.61 10.72 -27.10
C ALA A 696 -5.73 9.20 -27.36
N VAL A 697 -5.83 8.81 -28.64
CA VAL A 697 -6.02 7.41 -29.03
C VAL A 697 -4.73 6.62 -28.82
N SER A 698 -3.60 7.14 -29.29
CA SER A 698 -2.31 6.47 -29.18
C SER A 698 -1.86 6.35 -27.72
N GLY A 699 -2.09 7.36 -26.89
CA GLY A 699 -1.74 7.31 -25.48
C GLY A 699 -2.57 6.32 -24.66
N ALA A 700 -3.86 6.18 -24.99
CA ALA A 700 -4.71 5.13 -24.40
C ALA A 700 -4.21 3.72 -24.77
N ILE A 701 -3.84 3.51 -26.05
CA ILE A 701 -3.25 2.25 -26.50
C ILE A 701 -1.92 1.99 -25.79
N ALA A 702 -1.02 2.97 -25.74
CA ALA A 702 0.27 2.86 -25.08
C ALA A 702 0.14 2.54 -23.58
N SER A 703 -0.79 3.18 -22.87
CA SER A 703 -1.07 2.91 -21.45
C SER A 703 -1.52 1.47 -21.21
N LEU A 704 -2.46 0.97 -22.04
CA LEU A 704 -2.95 -0.42 -21.94
C LEU A 704 -1.88 -1.44 -22.31
N THR A 705 -1.11 -1.18 -23.38
CA THR A 705 0.00 -2.05 -23.79
C THR A 705 1.11 -2.08 -22.75
N THR A 706 1.39 -0.97 -22.05
CA THR A 706 2.41 -0.91 -20.99
C THR A 706 2.10 -1.86 -19.84
N ALA A 707 0.84 -1.88 -19.38
CA ALA A 707 0.40 -2.80 -18.35
C ALA A 707 0.67 -4.26 -18.76
N TRP A 708 0.32 -4.61 -19.99
CA TRP A 708 0.61 -5.94 -20.56
C TRP A 708 2.11 -6.21 -20.68
N LEU A 709 2.90 -5.28 -21.20
CA LEU A 709 4.33 -5.47 -21.47
C LEU A 709 5.15 -5.66 -20.19
N LEU A 710 4.80 -4.95 -19.11
CA LEU A 710 5.41 -5.11 -17.79
C LEU A 710 5.15 -6.50 -17.18
N HIS A 711 4.10 -7.20 -17.61
CA HIS A 711 3.87 -8.59 -17.21
C HIS A 711 4.81 -9.59 -17.88
N PHE A 712 5.43 -9.28 -19.02
CA PHE A 712 6.26 -10.25 -19.76
C PHE A 712 7.72 -9.83 -19.92
N THR A 713 8.04 -8.55 -19.70
CA THR A 713 9.36 -7.99 -19.94
C THR A 713 9.92 -7.30 -18.69
N HIS A 714 11.23 -7.06 -18.70
CA HIS A 714 11.88 -6.30 -17.64
C HIS A 714 11.55 -4.80 -17.78
N PRO A 715 11.21 -4.07 -16.70
CA PRO A 715 10.84 -2.65 -16.77
C PRO A 715 11.90 -1.73 -17.42
N ALA A 716 13.18 -2.10 -17.36
CA ALA A 716 14.26 -1.37 -18.04
C ALA A 716 14.11 -1.35 -19.57
N LEU A 717 13.56 -2.41 -20.17
CA LEU A 717 13.29 -2.46 -21.61
C LEU A 717 12.13 -1.52 -21.98
N VAL A 718 11.08 -1.50 -21.15
CA VAL A 718 9.93 -0.59 -21.33
C VAL A 718 10.40 0.87 -21.26
N MET A 719 11.29 1.19 -20.31
CA MET A 719 11.93 2.51 -20.21
C MET A 719 12.76 2.83 -21.46
N LEU A 720 13.56 1.88 -21.96
CA LEU A 720 14.35 2.07 -23.18
C LEU A 720 13.46 2.40 -24.39
N ILE A 721 12.37 1.63 -24.59
CA ILE A 721 11.39 1.88 -25.66
C ILE A 721 10.79 3.28 -25.51
N ALA A 722 10.43 3.68 -24.28
CA ALA A 722 9.89 5.00 -24.02
C ALA A 722 10.86 6.13 -24.41
N LEU A 723 12.14 6.02 -24.06
CA LEU A 723 13.16 7.03 -24.40
C LEU A 723 13.47 7.09 -25.89
N VAL A 724 13.42 5.95 -26.59
CA VAL A 724 13.47 5.92 -28.07
C VAL A 724 12.28 6.68 -28.65
N SER A 725 11.08 6.43 -28.14
CA SER A 725 9.85 7.10 -28.58
C SER A 725 9.88 8.62 -28.35
N PHE A 726 10.35 9.09 -27.20
CA PHE A 726 10.58 10.54 -26.98
C PHE A 726 11.54 11.15 -28.00
N THR A 727 12.64 10.45 -28.27
CA THR A 727 13.67 10.92 -29.21
C THR A 727 13.11 10.99 -30.64
N VAL A 728 12.53 9.88 -31.12
CA VAL A 728 11.99 9.79 -32.49
C VAL A 728 10.83 10.75 -32.70
N GLY A 729 9.90 10.83 -31.75
CA GLY A 729 8.77 11.75 -31.80
C GLY A 729 9.24 13.20 -31.94
N THR A 730 10.25 13.60 -31.16
CA THR A 730 10.81 14.95 -31.22
C THR A 730 11.55 15.21 -32.53
N VAL A 731 12.39 14.27 -32.98
CA VAL A 731 13.12 14.39 -34.25
C VAL A 731 12.17 14.58 -35.44
N LEU A 732 11.05 13.85 -35.48
CA LEU A 732 10.06 13.98 -36.54
C LEU A 732 9.44 15.39 -36.62
N MET A 733 9.14 16.03 -35.49
CA MET A 733 8.67 17.43 -35.51
C MET A 733 9.78 18.41 -35.82
N MET A 734 10.98 18.20 -35.27
CA MET A 734 12.15 19.02 -35.54
C MET A 734 12.47 19.14 -37.04
N THR A 735 12.32 18.03 -37.78
CA THR A 735 12.59 17.97 -39.23
C THR A 735 11.39 18.27 -40.11
N ALA A 736 10.21 18.48 -39.52
CA ALA A 736 8.98 18.68 -40.28
C ALA A 736 9.06 19.97 -41.13
N PRO A 737 8.82 19.88 -42.45
CA PRO A 737 8.60 21.08 -43.26
C PRO A 737 7.26 21.72 -42.89
N VAL A 738 7.20 23.06 -42.96
CA VAL A 738 6.00 23.85 -42.63
C VAL A 738 4.84 23.45 -43.53
N ASP A 739 5.06 23.42 -44.85
CA ASP A 739 4.01 23.12 -45.85
C ASP A 739 3.77 21.62 -46.07
N GLN A 740 4.43 20.75 -45.30
CA GLN A 740 4.24 19.31 -45.44
C GLN A 740 2.83 18.90 -44.99
N ASN A 741 2.20 18.03 -45.77
CA ASN A 741 0.93 17.43 -45.39
C ASN A 741 1.03 16.74 -44.02
N TYR A 742 0.04 17.02 -43.17
CA TYR A 742 -0.07 16.53 -41.79
C TYR A 742 0.17 15.02 -41.64
N TRP A 743 -0.30 14.20 -42.59
CA TRP A 743 -0.22 12.74 -42.54
C TRP A 743 1.18 12.15 -42.70
N TYR A 744 2.19 12.99 -42.99
CA TYR A 744 3.60 12.59 -42.99
C TYR A 744 4.19 12.72 -41.57
N GLN A 745 5.19 13.59 -41.36
CA GLN A 745 5.97 13.56 -40.11
C GLN A 745 5.15 13.94 -38.87
N SER A 746 4.23 14.89 -39.00
CA SER A 746 3.42 15.38 -37.88
C SER A 746 2.55 14.28 -37.26
N PHE A 747 1.78 13.55 -38.07
CA PHE A 747 0.93 12.46 -37.58
C PHE A 747 1.73 11.36 -36.87
N PHE A 748 2.85 10.91 -37.46
CA PHE A 748 3.68 9.88 -36.85
C PHE A 748 4.41 10.37 -35.60
N SER A 749 4.82 11.64 -35.54
CA SER A 749 5.38 12.24 -34.33
C SER A 749 4.39 12.16 -33.17
N LEU A 750 3.14 12.57 -33.40
CA LEU A 750 2.08 12.57 -32.38
C LEU A 750 1.83 11.16 -31.83
N ILE A 751 1.75 10.16 -32.71
CA ILE A 751 1.58 8.76 -32.29
C ILE A 751 2.80 8.29 -31.51
N ILE A 752 4.01 8.42 -32.06
CA ILE A 752 5.22 7.86 -31.44
C ILE A 752 5.54 8.55 -30.10
N MET A 753 5.38 9.87 -30.00
CA MET A 753 5.66 10.62 -28.78
C MET A 753 4.87 10.11 -27.57
N THR A 754 3.59 9.74 -27.77
CA THR A 754 2.75 9.22 -26.67
C THR A 754 3.29 7.94 -26.05
N TRP A 755 3.93 7.07 -26.84
CA TRP A 755 4.57 5.87 -26.32
C TRP A 755 5.77 6.22 -25.42
N GLY A 756 6.39 7.38 -25.59
CA GLY A 756 7.40 7.87 -24.66
C GLY A 756 6.80 8.23 -23.30
N MET A 757 5.83 9.13 -23.30
CA MET A 757 5.25 9.64 -22.05
C MET A 757 4.43 8.59 -21.30
N ASP A 758 3.57 7.83 -21.99
CA ASP A 758 2.61 6.94 -21.35
C ASP A 758 3.22 5.59 -20.94
N MET A 759 4.36 5.19 -21.51
CA MET A 759 5.12 4.02 -21.05
C MET A 759 6.11 4.35 -19.93
N SER A 760 6.77 5.52 -19.99
CA SER A 760 7.82 5.88 -19.04
C SER A 760 7.28 6.10 -17.62
N PHE A 761 6.11 6.72 -17.46
CA PHE A 761 5.54 7.02 -16.14
C PHE A 761 5.18 5.77 -15.32
N PRO A 762 4.40 4.80 -15.86
CA PRO A 762 4.12 3.56 -15.14
C PRO A 762 5.38 2.72 -14.90
N ALA A 763 6.29 2.66 -15.87
CA ALA A 763 7.54 1.91 -15.72
C ALA A 763 8.41 2.49 -14.60
N ALA A 764 8.62 3.81 -14.58
CA ALA A 764 9.37 4.48 -13.51
C ALA A 764 8.72 4.28 -12.14
N THR A 765 7.40 4.46 -12.06
CA THR A 765 6.64 4.28 -10.81
C THR A 765 6.77 2.86 -10.27
N LEU A 766 6.68 1.85 -11.14
CA LEU A 766 6.81 0.45 -10.74
C LEU A 766 8.22 0.12 -10.26
N ILE A 767 9.25 0.53 -10.99
CA ILE A 767 10.64 0.23 -10.60
C ILE A 767 10.99 0.93 -9.29
N LEU A 768 10.58 2.18 -9.14
CA LEU A 768 10.84 2.95 -7.93
C LEU A 768 10.09 2.35 -6.74
N SER A 769 8.82 1.97 -6.92
CA SER A 769 8.00 1.30 -5.89
C SER A 769 8.59 -0.04 -5.45
N ASN A 770 9.24 -0.78 -6.36
CA ASN A 770 9.96 -2.02 -6.03
C ASN A 770 11.31 -1.77 -5.34
N SER A 771 11.87 -0.56 -5.43
CA SER A 771 13.17 -0.19 -4.86
C SER A 771 13.06 0.41 -3.46
N VAL A 772 11.85 0.78 -3.03
CA VAL A 772 11.57 1.35 -1.71
C VAL A 772 10.77 0.36 -0.85
N LYS A 773 10.90 0.46 0.47
CA LYS A 773 10.10 -0.34 1.42
C LYS A 773 8.60 -0.12 1.19
N ARG A 774 7.76 -1.14 1.47
CA ARG A 774 6.30 -1.08 1.27
C ARG A 774 5.63 0.14 1.92
N GLU A 775 6.12 0.58 3.06
CA GLU A 775 5.66 1.77 3.78
C GLU A 775 5.89 3.09 3.03
N HIS A 776 6.85 3.13 2.10
CA HIS A 776 7.24 4.31 1.33
C HIS A 776 6.81 4.24 -0.15
N GLN A 777 6.04 3.23 -0.57
CA GLN A 777 5.61 3.06 -1.96
C GLN A 777 4.73 4.22 -2.49
N GLY A 778 3.97 4.90 -1.62
CA GLY A 778 3.22 6.10 -1.98
C GLY A 778 4.12 7.29 -2.32
N ILE A 779 5.29 7.37 -1.68
CA ILE A 779 6.29 8.42 -1.95
C ILE A 779 6.94 8.19 -3.32
N ALA A 780 7.13 6.94 -3.74
CA ALA A 780 7.69 6.63 -5.05
C ALA A 780 6.89 7.25 -6.21
N ALA A 781 5.58 7.00 -6.26
CA ALA A 781 4.73 7.58 -7.32
C ALA A 781 4.75 9.13 -7.30
N SER A 782 4.73 9.72 -6.10
CA SER A 782 4.79 11.17 -5.91
C SER A 782 6.13 11.75 -6.37
N LEU A 783 7.25 11.05 -6.11
CA LEU A 783 8.59 11.46 -6.55
C LEU A 783 8.73 11.41 -8.08
N VAL A 784 8.25 10.34 -8.73
CA VAL A 784 8.23 10.27 -10.20
C VAL A 784 7.40 11.41 -10.78
N SER A 785 6.19 11.62 -10.26
CA SER A 785 5.29 12.67 -10.76
C SER A 785 5.85 14.09 -10.55
N THR A 786 6.60 14.31 -9.47
CA THR A 786 7.34 15.55 -9.21
C THR A 786 8.40 15.78 -10.28
N VAL A 787 9.24 14.77 -10.54
CA VAL A 787 10.27 14.86 -11.59
C VAL A 787 9.66 15.11 -12.96
N VAL A 788 8.56 14.43 -13.30
CA VAL A 788 7.82 14.62 -14.55
C VAL A 788 7.39 16.08 -14.76
N ASN A 789 6.59 16.63 -13.85
CA ASN A 789 6.00 17.96 -14.02
C ASN A 789 7.05 19.07 -13.89
N TYR A 790 8.02 18.90 -12.99
CA TYR A 790 9.12 19.85 -12.85
C TYR A 790 10.01 19.87 -14.10
N SER A 791 10.27 18.70 -14.71
CA SER A 791 11.06 18.61 -15.95
C SER A 791 10.34 19.23 -17.14
N ILE A 792 9.01 19.12 -17.24
CA ILE A 792 8.22 19.80 -18.29
C ILE A 792 8.43 21.32 -18.22
N SER A 793 8.28 21.90 -17.03
CA SER A 793 8.42 23.35 -16.82
C SER A 793 9.85 23.82 -17.06
N LEU A 794 10.83 23.12 -16.50
CA LEU A 794 12.24 23.50 -16.62
C LEU A 794 12.78 23.30 -18.05
N GLY A 795 12.39 22.20 -18.71
CA GLY A 795 12.71 21.92 -20.11
C GLY A 795 12.23 23.02 -21.03
N LEU A 796 11.00 23.50 -20.84
CA LEU A 796 10.45 24.61 -21.60
C LEU A 796 11.25 25.91 -21.38
N GLY A 797 11.63 26.24 -20.14
CA GLY A 797 12.47 27.42 -19.87
C GLY A 797 13.86 27.32 -20.52
N PHE A 798 14.48 26.13 -20.55
CA PHE A 798 15.74 25.90 -21.29
C PHE A 798 15.55 26.17 -22.78
N ALA A 799 14.50 25.62 -23.38
CA ALA A 799 14.22 25.81 -24.79
C ALA A 799 13.86 27.25 -25.16
N ALA A 800 13.07 27.95 -24.33
CA ALA A 800 12.75 29.36 -24.52
C ALA A 800 14.00 30.24 -24.47
N THR A 801 14.95 29.94 -23.57
CA THR A 801 16.26 30.62 -23.55
C THR A 801 16.99 30.42 -24.88
N VAL A 802 17.06 29.19 -25.38
CA VAL A 802 17.70 28.88 -26.66
C VAL A 802 17.02 29.62 -27.81
N GLU A 803 15.69 29.56 -27.88
CA GLU A 803 14.89 30.22 -28.91
C GLU A 803 15.15 31.72 -28.97
N VAL A 804 15.03 32.44 -27.84
CA VAL A 804 15.19 33.90 -27.79
C VAL A 804 16.58 34.36 -28.25
N HIS A 805 17.62 33.56 -28.01
CA HIS A 805 18.99 33.92 -28.41
C HIS A 805 19.32 33.59 -29.88
N VAL A 806 18.54 32.73 -30.52
CA VAL A 806 18.86 32.23 -31.88
C VAL A 806 17.82 32.62 -32.92
N ASN A 807 16.62 33.03 -32.51
CA ASN A 807 15.53 33.40 -33.41
C ASN A 807 15.74 34.75 -34.13
N ASN A 808 16.93 35.36 -34.11
CA ASN A 808 17.25 36.64 -34.77
C ASN A 808 16.22 37.78 -34.53
N GLY A 809 15.55 37.81 -33.38
CA GLY A 809 14.53 38.81 -33.07
C GLY A 809 13.11 38.45 -33.52
N GLY A 810 12.90 37.31 -34.19
CA GLY A 810 11.58 36.75 -34.46
C GLY A 810 10.71 37.54 -35.45
N GLU A 811 11.30 38.44 -36.25
CA GLU A 811 10.55 39.34 -37.13
C GLU A 811 9.97 38.63 -38.38
N THR A 812 10.55 37.50 -38.78
CA THR A 812 10.11 36.73 -39.96
C THR A 812 9.69 35.31 -39.60
N MET A 813 8.85 34.70 -40.45
CA MET A 813 8.44 33.31 -40.26
C MET A 813 9.61 32.32 -40.31
N SER A 814 10.66 32.65 -41.07
CA SER A 814 11.91 31.87 -41.11
C SER A 814 12.70 31.96 -39.81
N ASP A 815 12.74 33.13 -39.20
CA ASP A 815 13.42 33.38 -37.93
C ASP A 815 12.71 32.65 -36.78
N LEU A 816 11.37 32.69 -36.77
CA LEU A 816 10.55 31.94 -35.83
C LEU A 816 10.76 30.42 -35.98
N LEU A 817 10.72 29.90 -37.21
CA LEU A 817 10.98 28.49 -37.49
C LEU A 817 12.39 28.07 -37.05
N PHE A 818 13.39 28.92 -37.23
CA PHE A 818 14.76 28.65 -36.79
C PHE A 818 14.85 28.56 -35.26
N GLY A 819 14.20 29.49 -34.54
CA GLY A 819 14.05 29.44 -33.09
C GLY A 819 13.39 28.14 -32.60
N TYR A 820 12.27 27.77 -33.21
CA TYR A 820 11.52 26.56 -32.83
C TYR A 820 12.33 25.28 -33.08
N ARG A 821 13.09 25.23 -34.18
CA ARG A 821 14.01 24.13 -34.46
C ARG A 821 15.13 24.06 -33.44
N ALA A 822 15.72 25.19 -33.04
CA ALA A 822 16.75 25.21 -32.02
C ALA A 822 16.23 24.73 -30.65
N ALA A 823 15.01 25.12 -30.28
CA ALA A 823 14.31 24.58 -29.13
C ALA A 823 14.12 23.06 -29.23
N TRP A 824 13.68 22.53 -30.38
CA TRP A 824 13.58 21.09 -30.57
C TRP A 824 14.94 20.36 -30.58
N TYR A 825 16.02 20.98 -31.04
CA TYR A 825 17.37 20.41 -30.88
C TYR A 825 17.73 20.24 -29.39
N MET A 826 17.34 21.20 -28.54
CA MET A 826 17.49 21.07 -27.09
C MET A 826 16.68 19.88 -26.55
N ALA A 827 15.43 19.71 -27.02
CA ALA A 827 14.59 18.57 -26.67
C ALA A 827 15.21 17.23 -27.09
N VAL A 828 15.73 17.13 -28.31
CA VAL A 828 16.47 15.95 -28.77
C VAL A 828 17.71 15.70 -27.91
N GLY A 829 18.40 16.75 -27.45
CA GLY A 829 19.51 16.64 -26.49
C GLY A 829 19.08 16.00 -25.16
N PHE A 830 17.96 16.45 -24.58
CA PHE A 830 17.43 15.87 -23.33
C PHE A 830 16.95 14.43 -23.51
N ALA A 831 16.19 14.14 -24.57
CA ALA A 831 15.74 12.78 -24.87
C ALA A 831 16.92 11.84 -25.15
N GLY A 832 17.93 12.31 -25.90
CA GLY A 832 19.15 11.58 -26.21
C GLY A 832 20.00 11.30 -24.98
N LEU A 833 20.12 12.27 -24.06
CA LEU A 833 20.77 12.06 -22.76
C LEU A 833 20.03 11.00 -21.95
N GLY A 834 18.70 11.11 -21.84
CA GLY A 834 17.86 10.11 -21.16
C GLY A 834 17.99 8.72 -21.80
N LEU A 835 18.04 8.64 -23.13
CA LEU A 835 18.25 7.41 -23.87
C LEU A 835 19.62 6.79 -23.58
N GLY A 836 20.69 7.59 -23.59
CA GLY A 836 22.04 7.12 -23.24
C GLY A 836 22.11 6.56 -21.82
N ILE A 837 21.51 7.26 -20.85
CA ILE A 837 21.39 6.80 -19.46
C ILE A 837 20.58 5.49 -19.39
N SER A 838 19.48 5.39 -20.12
CA SER A 838 18.64 4.19 -20.18
C SER A 838 19.37 3.00 -20.79
N ILE A 839 20.20 3.20 -21.81
CA ILE A 839 21.02 2.14 -22.42
C ILE A 839 22.06 1.64 -21.41
N ILE A 840 22.76 2.54 -20.72
CA ILE A 840 23.74 2.18 -19.69
C ILE A 840 23.07 1.38 -18.57
N TYR A 841 21.91 1.85 -18.11
CA TYR A 841 21.13 1.16 -17.08
C TYR A 841 20.68 -0.24 -17.54
N PHE A 842 20.17 -0.35 -18.77
CA PHE A 842 19.74 -1.62 -19.35
C PHE A 842 20.89 -2.62 -19.45
N ILE A 843 22.04 -2.21 -19.99
CA ILE A 843 23.24 -3.05 -20.10
C ILE A 843 23.71 -3.49 -18.71
N ARG A 844 23.81 -2.57 -17.75
CA ARG A 844 24.26 -2.87 -16.38
C ARG A 844 23.35 -3.88 -15.67
N ARG A 845 22.02 -3.83 -15.91
CA ARG A 845 21.07 -4.83 -15.42
C ARG A 845 21.26 -6.19 -16.10
N MET A 846 21.35 -6.21 -17.43
CA MET A 846 21.56 -7.45 -18.18
C MET A 846 22.87 -8.17 -17.80
N MET A 847 23.93 -7.41 -17.50
CA MET A 847 25.21 -7.96 -17.06
C MET A 847 25.15 -8.55 -15.64
N LYS A 848 24.30 -8.02 -14.76
CA LYS A 848 24.13 -8.52 -13.38
C LYS A 848 23.26 -9.79 -13.32
N GLU A 849 22.23 -9.88 -14.17
CA GLU A 849 21.22 -10.94 -14.10
C GLU A 849 21.46 -12.09 -15.10
N GLY A 850 22.39 -11.92 -16.04
CA GLY A 850 22.61 -12.85 -17.14
C GLY A 850 21.53 -12.72 -18.23
N ILE A 851 21.91 -13.00 -19.48
CA ILE A 851 21.05 -12.84 -20.68
C ILE A 851 19.80 -13.77 -20.65
N THR A 852 19.77 -14.73 -19.72
CA THR A 852 18.74 -15.77 -19.59
C THR A 852 18.04 -15.75 -18.24
N GLY A 853 17.78 -14.57 -17.65
CA GLY A 853 16.88 -14.41 -16.51
C GLY A 853 15.43 -14.76 -16.90
N ARG A 854 15.13 -16.05 -17.12
CA ARG A 854 13.76 -16.56 -17.09
C ARG A 854 13.28 -16.46 -15.64
N ARG A 855 12.13 -15.80 -15.49
CA ARG A 855 11.37 -15.67 -14.25
C ARG A 855 11.12 -17.00 -13.56
#